data_AF-A0A9W7ZM53-F1
#
_entry.id   AF-A0A9W7ZM53-F1
#
_cell.length_a   1.000
_cell.length_b   1.000
_cell.length_c   1.000
_cell.angle_alpha   90.00
_cell.angle_beta   90.00
_cell.angle_gamma   90.00
#
_symmetry.space_group_name_H-M   'P 1'
#
loop_
_entity.id
_entity.type
_entity.pdbx_description
1 polymer ?
#
loop_
_entity_poly.entity_id
_entity_poly.type
_entity_poly.pdbx_seq_one_letter_code
_entity_poly.pdbx_strand_id
1 'polypeptide(L)'
;TLHHDGTAAYDFEHCRLTDIHRWSGMSPEQPLFNVLLVYQNLPTGQPAIDLPVRFSVLDNNSPTDVPLTLIAAHQGTQLQVKAGFQTGVFSADYVGRFVDHLETTIRSLVATSPSDLVTYLSMLSKPEHELLISGWARNPTNLPTDSYAHEGFLFCVHSGPGRVAIRDGEQEYTYGQLHLMATHLAHRLQQTGKDGPDQVVGILAGNSVELIVGQLAVWMAGSAFVVIAPDYPVERQQFILADAACVAVVGPPALLAAFKADTPTPQLAIDLSSLQSDHVVGHMSQAEIASGSLAYVIYTSGTTGTPKGVMHEHGAAANHLQGFIRTTGMTADVVTPTLLTPTFDVSLSEIWTTLSVGGRLLITRGDQKRALQQATRAACTPSLVSLFEPSDFPSLHSLVLTGEPSSQALVDTWSTSLRLFNWYGPTEVANGSHCAELKPGATVTIGRPFPNAVGLILDDYLRPSPVGIIGQLYLGGKGLARGYLNRPELTAEKFITWPVTGERLYQSGDLARWLPDGQVECLGRIDHQVKVRGFRVELGEVEAILESHPTVTQACVLVQDKHLVGYVCPALSGDSEAVLDWLRSCLPHYMVPSALVGLAELPRTPVGKVDRKALPPFHFNCSPTDTDLSTLSPVESQLLQTVADCLRLDASVIRLDSTFYQIGGNSLSAIQVVAQCQRNGLRLAIADLNRNNTLRQVARLCGEIGETSTVSTIVAPEVAGCPRLTPGQMAFFSMPLTRPDGLILPVMFKSGRTFPEAQWRTAVRRMVELHPMLRGLFRLNDQTGSMTYDVGERPLHNHYRFELHHVKDFATIMSMLPSVCLALSIKKGPLSTFHVFDLGHEQYFFHCVHHLASDYLSYKVFAEDLTRLLLDQQVEPPTVSCQAWAEYLHRIAQDLDLDTLTVPPPLPDLAVRLRGEVAMHESTPGGRNPECLVGLDLSPSILTSAANRFGATPIELLVTALHVAYQEVFHFNVMGLAFMTHGRQSVGDTAFDLSRTLGFFAHYVPVVLVAPRAAGFRTTLRHTQETLGTGIEDGVKLTLVRYLRDFTESSQRRPYEIDPLFGFSYLAPTEASVPSDGNQPLLQELTGIVTELRALRTVDLPRPFELAVTHAGDRLDLLVIGQRNKGIPPMMQRLLGVWSETLRQMVATPDPM
;
A
#
# COMPACT_ATOMS: atom_id res chain seq x y z
N THR A 1 -3.20 -48.97 37.08
CA THR A 1 -2.74 -47.60 37.35
C THR A 1 -3.51 -46.64 36.48
N LEU A 2 -3.30 -46.50 35.17
CA LEU A 2 -4.06 -45.55 34.31
C LEU A 2 -5.59 -45.66 34.38
N HIS A 3 -6.17 -46.86 34.44
CA HIS A 3 -7.64 -46.99 34.59
C HIS A 3 -8.14 -46.57 35.98
N HIS A 4 -7.31 -46.75 37.01
CA HIS A 4 -7.61 -46.35 38.39
C HIS A 4 -7.40 -44.84 38.59
N ASP A 5 -6.36 -44.29 37.98
CA ASP A 5 -6.08 -42.85 37.97
C ASP A 5 -7.14 -42.09 37.14
N GLY A 6 -7.58 -42.68 36.02
CA GLY A 6 -8.70 -42.15 35.23
C GLY A 6 -10.04 -42.24 35.95
N THR A 7 -10.29 -43.31 36.72
CA THR A 7 -11.52 -43.39 37.53
C THR A 7 -11.49 -42.49 38.76
N ALA A 8 -10.32 -42.26 39.36
CA ALA A 8 -10.13 -41.28 40.42
C ALA A 8 -10.23 -39.83 39.92
N ALA A 9 -9.92 -39.57 38.63
CA ALA A 9 -10.09 -38.25 38.02
C ALA A 9 -11.57 -37.90 37.74
N TYR A 10 -12.48 -38.87 37.61
CA TYR A 10 -13.92 -38.61 37.45
C TYR A 10 -14.52 -37.86 38.65
N ASP A 11 -14.02 -38.12 39.86
CA ASP A 11 -14.40 -37.38 41.07
C ASP A 11 -13.96 -35.90 41.03
N PHE A 12 -13.19 -35.49 40.02
CA PHE A 12 -12.77 -34.12 39.76
C PHE A 12 -13.19 -33.60 38.38
N GLU A 13 -13.87 -34.41 37.54
CA GLU A 13 -14.49 -33.99 36.27
C GLU A 13 -15.82 -33.25 36.54
N HIS A 14 -15.74 -32.10 37.22
CA HIS A 14 -16.93 -31.30 37.53
C HIS A 14 -17.23 -30.20 36.50
N CYS A 15 -16.34 -30.02 35.53
CA CYS A 15 -16.35 -28.87 34.64
C CYS A 15 -16.42 -29.36 33.20
N ARG A 16 -17.46 -28.95 32.47
CA ARG A 16 -17.59 -29.31 31.05
C ARG A 16 -16.47 -28.67 30.26
N LEU A 17 -16.06 -29.27 29.14
CA LEU A 17 -15.06 -28.68 28.24
C LEU A 17 -15.48 -27.26 27.80
N THR A 18 -16.79 -27.03 27.65
CA THR A 18 -17.39 -25.72 27.41
C THR A 18 -17.23 -24.73 28.57
N ASP A 19 -17.25 -25.19 29.82
CA ASP A 19 -16.98 -24.36 30.99
C ASP A 19 -15.49 -23.98 31.07
N ILE A 20 -14.59 -24.93 30.80
CA ILE A 20 -13.15 -24.68 30.71
C ILE A 20 -12.86 -23.65 29.61
N HIS A 21 -13.51 -23.81 28.45
CA HIS A 21 -13.39 -22.86 27.36
C HIS A 21 -13.84 -21.46 27.77
N ARG A 22 -15.03 -21.34 28.37
CA ARG A 22 -15.56 -20.08 28.88
C ARG A 22 -14.65 -19.45 29.96
N TRP A 23 -14.09 -20.24 30.86
CA TRP A 23 -13.23 -19.74 31.94
C TRP A 23 -11.83 -19.37 31.50
N SER A 24 -11.36 -19.90 30.37
CA SER A 24 -10.07 -19.55 29.79
C SER A 24 -10.00 -18.10 29.26
N GLY A 25 -11.15 -17.43 29.11
CA GLY A 25 -11.24 -16.10 28.51
C GLY A 25 -11.05 -16.09 26.99
N MET A 26 -10.90 -17.26 26.36
CA MET A 26 -10.88 -17.42 24.91
C MET A 26 -12.26 -17.18 24.31
N SER A 27 -12.30 -16.66 23.09
CA SER A 27 -13.55 -16.42 22.37
C SER A 27 -14.32 -17.73 22.19
N PRO A 28 -15.65 -17.78 22.40
CA PRO A 28 -16.46 -18.98 22.15
C PRO A 28 -16.29 -19.59 20.74
N GLU A 29 -15.82 -18.80 19.78
CA GLU A 29 -15.57 -19.20 18.39
C GLU A 29 -14.18 -19.83 18.16
N GLN A 30 -13.28 -19.78 19.16
CA GLN A 30 -11.91 -20.27 19.06
C GLN A 30 -11.79 -21.68 19.68
N PRO A 31 -11.49 -22.75 18.94
CA PRO A 31 -11.43 -24.09 19.52
C PRO A 31 -10.26 -24.22 20.51
N LEU A 32 -10.47 -24.90 21.65
CA LEU A 32 -9.42 -25.20 22.63
C LEU A 32 -8.29 -26.08 22.05
N PHE A 33 -8.63 -26.95 21.10
CA PHE A 33 -7.71 -27.79 20.33
C PHE A 33 -8.33 -28.14 18.98
N ASN A 34 -7.48 -28.31 17.96
CA ASN A 34 -7.94 -28.47 16.57
C ASN A 34 -8.11 -29.93 16.14
N VAL A 35 -7.44 -30.87 16.82
CA VAL A 35 -7.45 -32.29 16.48
C VAL A 35 -7.60 -33.14 17.75
N LEU A 36 -8.51 -34.11 17.74
CA LEU A 36 -8.71 -35.09 18.80
C LEU A 36 -8.44 -36.50 18.27
N LEU A 37 -7.46 -37.21 18.83
CA LEU A 37 -7.23 -38.62 18.55
C LEU A 37 -7.76 -39.47 19.72
N VAL A 38 -8.77 -40.27 19.46
CA VAL A 38 -9.37 -41.22 20.40
C VAL A 38 -8.91 -42.63 20.02
N TYR A 39 -8.10 -43.26 20.87
CA TYR A 39 -7.76 -44.67 20.72
C TYR A 39 -8.58 -45.52 21.69
N GLN A 40 -9.54 -46.27 21.17
CA GLN A 40 -10.40 -47.16 21.94
C GLN A 40 -9.73 -48.53 22.10
N ASN A 41 -8.97 -48.66 23.19
CA ASN A 41 -8.37 -49.93 23.60
C ASN A 41 -9.32 -50.73 24.50
N LEU A 42 -10.38 -51.30 23.91
CA LEU A 42 -11.30 -52.20 24.62
C LEU A 42 -10.66 -53.60 24.71
N PRO A 43 -10.62 -54.26 25.88
CA PRO A 43 -9.99 -55.56 26.03
C PRO A 43 -10.86 -56.65 25.38
N THR A 44 -10.65 -56.89 24.09
CA THR A 44 -11.23 -58.04 23.37
C THR A 44 -10.14 -59.00 22.94
N GLY A 45 -9.81 -59.96 23.80
CA GLY A 45 -9.06 -61.19 23.46
C GLY A 45 -7.60 -61.00 23.01
N GLN A 46 -6.80 -62.06 23.10
CA GLN A 46 -5.37 -62.04 22.76
C GLN A 46 -5.11 -61.56 21.31
N PRO A 47 -4.11 -60.69 21.07
CA PRO A 47 -3.81 -60.19 19.74
C PRO A 47 -3.04 -61.24 18.93
N ALA A 48 -3.65 -61.73 17.85
CA ALA A 48 -2.89 -62.27 16.73
C ALA A 48 -2.44 -61.07 15.89
N ILE A 49 -1.12 -60.80 15.89
CA ILE A 49 -0.53 -59.73 15.09
C ILE A 49 -0.47 -60.20 13.64
N ASP A 50 -1.55 -59.97 12.92
CA ASP A 50 -1.56 -59.84 11.47
C ASP A 50 -2.62 -58.77 11.19
N LEU A 51 -2.18 -57.52 10.99
CA LEU A 51 -3.05 -56.32 10.98
C LEU A 51 -3.35 -55.87 9.53
N PRO A 52 -4.44 -56.34 8.89
CA PRO A 52 -5.02 -55.62 7.77
C PRO A 52 -5.76 -54.40 8.31
N VAL A 53 -5.10 -53.24 8.31
CA VAL A 53 -5.72 -51.95 8.67
C VAL A 53 -6.81 -51.58 7.64
N ARG A 54 -7.98 -51.14 8.10
CA ARG A 54 -9.09 -50.71 7.24
C ARG A 54 -9.61 -49.34 7.70
N PHE A 55 -9.44 -48.33 6.86
CA PHE A 55 -9.94 -46.98 7.11
C PHE A 55 -11.36 -46.83 6.55
N SER A 56 -12.21 -46.10 7.26
CA SER A 56 -13.55 -45.76 6.78
C SER A 56 -13.88 -44.32 7.15
N VAL A 57 -14.06 -43.47 6.14
CA VAL A 57 -14.62 -42.13 6.30
C VAL A 57 -16.13 -42.30 6.48
N LEU A 58 -16.67 -41.82 7.59
CA LEU A 58 -18.11 -41.74 7.80
C LEU A 58 -18.49 -40.28 7.69
N ASP A 59 -19.41 -39.95 6.78
CA ASP A 59 -20.14 -38.68 6.78
C ASP A 59 -20.97 -38.60 8.06
N ASN A 60 -20.31 -38.16 9.13
CA ASN A 60 -20.98 -37.91 10.39
C ASN A 60 -21.29 -36.43 10.46
N ASN A 61 -22.55 -36.08 10.16
CA ASN A 61 -23.23 -34.87 10.62
C ASN A 61 -23.37 -34.87 12.16
N SER A 62 -22.32 -35.23 12.88
CA SER A 62 -22.26 -35.12 14.33
C SER A 62 -21.58 -33.80 14.62
N PRO A 63 -22.27 -32.83 15.25
CA PRO A 63 -21.65 -31.59 15.70
C PRO A 63 -20.58 -31.97 16.72
N THR A 64 -19.34 -32.04 16.25
CA THR A 64 -18.17 -32.18 17.10
C THR A 64 -17.65 -30.76 17.34
N ASP A 65 -17.39 -30.41 18.60
CA ASP A 65 -16.80 -29.11 18.96
C ASP A 65 -15.33 -28.99 18.52
N VAL A 66 -14.75 -30.08 17.98
CA VAL A 66 -13.36 -30.21 17.55
C VAL A 66 -13.30 -30.29 16.03
N PRO A 67 -12.52 -29.43 15.35
CA PRO A 67 -12.43 -29.41 13.89
C PRO A 67 -12.12 -30.75 13.21
N LEU A 68 -11.27 -31.59 13.80
CA LEU A 68 -10.95 -32.95 13.32
C LEU A 68 -10.90 -33.94 14.49
N THR A 69 -11.60 -35.06 14.39
CA THR A 69 -11.60 -36.16 15.36
C THR A 69 -11.25 -37.46 14.66
N LEU A 70 -10.20 -38.13 15.11
CA LEU A 70 -9.78 -39.45 14.66
C LEU A 70 -10.13 -40.47 15.75
N ILE A 71 -10.92 -41.48 15.44
CA ILE A 71 -11.28 -42.56 16.36
C ILE A 71 -10.68 -43.86 15.83
N ALA A 72 -9.64 -44.34 16.49
CA ALA A 72 -9.00 -45.62 16.21
C ALA A 72 -9.52 -46.68 17.19
N ALA A 73 -10.05 -47.78 16.68
CA ALA A 73 -10.59 -48.88 17.49
C ALA A 73 -10.21 -50.23 16.89
N HIS A 74 -10.03 -51.24 17.73
CA HIS A 74 -9.87 -52.62 17.27
C HIS A 74 -11.22 -53.21 16.86
N GLN A 75 -11.25 -53.83 15.68
CA GLN A 75 -12.39 -54.61 15.20
C GLN A 75 -11.88 -55.99 14.73
N GLY A 76 -11.84 -56.95 15.64
CA GLY A 76 -11.25 -58.28 15.35
C GLY A 76 -9.73 -58.19 15.21
N THR A 77 -9.19 -58.63 14.06
CA THR A 77 -7.76 -58.50 13.71
C THR A 77 -7.42 -57.22 12.98
N GLN A 78 -8.38 -56.30 12.82
CA GLN A 78 -8.20 -55.06 12.06
C GLN A 78 -8.18 -53.84 13.00
N LEU A 79 -7.26 -52.92 12.75
CA LEU A 79 -7.35 -51.56 13.29
C LEU A 79 -8.28 -50.77 12.36
N GLN A 80 -9.41 -50.31 12.89
CA GLN A 80 -10.32 -49.40 12.21
C GLN A 80 -10.06 -47.98 12.67
N VAL A 81 -9.84 -47.05 11.74
CA VAL A 81 -9.72 -45.62 12.04
C VAL A 81 -10.84 -44.87 11.32
N LYS A 82 -11.59 -44.06 12.07
CA LYS A 82 -12.67 -43.21 11.60
C LYS A 82 -12.27 -41.75 11.77
N ALA A 83 -12.42 -40.94 10.73
CA ALA A 83 -12.24 -39.50 10.81
C ALA A 83 -13.61 -38.81 10.76
N GLY A 84 -13.91 -37.99 11.76
CA GLY A 84 -15.02 -37.02 11.75
C GLY A 84 -14.44 -35.61 11.75
N PHE A 85 -15.02 -34.69 10.98
CA PHE A 85 -14.45 -33.35 10.82
C PHE A 85 -15.54 -32.31 10.53
N GLN A 86 -15.23 -31.05 10.79
CA GLN A 86 -16.10 -29.92 10.49
C GLN A 86 -15.93 -29.51 9.02
N THR A 87 -17.00 -29.61 8.23
CA THR A 87 -17.00 -29.28 6.79
C THR A 87 -16.81 -27.79 6.51
N GLY A 88 -17.08 -26.92 7.48
CA GLY A 88 -16.75 -25.49 7.41
C GLY A 88 -15.26 -25.18 7.57
N VAL A 89 -14.46 -26.15 8.05
CA VAL A 89 -13.01 -25.99 8.29
C VAL A 89 -12.19 -26.86 7.32
N PHE A 90 -12.59 -28.11 7.13
CA PHE A 90 -11.91 -29.06 6.25
C PHE A 90 -12.81 -29.54 5.11
N SER A 91 -12.26 -29.65 3.91
CA SER A 91 -12.92 -30.38 2.83
C SER A 91 -12.78 -31.89 3.02
N ALA A 92 -13.77 -32.65 2.55
CA ALA A 92 -13.72 -34.11 2.59
C ALA A 92 -12.50 -34.66 1.86
N ASP A 93 -12.10 -34.03 0.74
CA ASP A 93 -10.91 -34.41 -0.02
C ASP A 93 -9.61 -34.22 0.77
N TYR A 94 -9.52 -33.15 1.57
CA TYR A 94 -8.34 -32.91 2.41
C TYR A 94 -8.23 -33.99 3.49
N VAL A 95 -9.33 -34.29 4.18
CA VAL A 95 -9.34 -35.32 5.24
C VAL A 95 -9.13 -36.71 4.65
N GLY A 96 -9.68 -36.99 3.46
CA GLY A 96 -9.41 -38.23 2.73
C GLY A 96 -7.91 -38.44 2.48
N ARG A 97 -7.24 -37.44 1.90
CA ARG A 97 -5.77 -37.50 1.69
C ARG A 97 -5.00 -37.66 2.99
N PHE A 98 -5.36 -36.92 4.04
CA PHE A 98 -4.75 -37.06 5.35
C PHE A 98 -4.86 -38.50 5.89
N VAL A 99 -6.03 -39.12 5.74
CA VAL A 99 -6.26 -40.50 6.15
C VAL A 99 -5.43 -41.48 5.31
N ASP A 100 -5.32 -41.26 4.00
CA ASP A 100 -4.48 -42.08 3.10
C ASP A 100 -2.98 -41.98 3.47
N HIS A 101 -2.50 -40.78 3.81
CA HIS A 101 -1.13 -40.56 4.30
C HIS A 101 -0.90 -41.24 5.64
N LEU A 102 -1.86 -41.15 6.56
CA LEU A 102 -1.80 -41.83 7.86
C LEU A 102 -1.78 -43.36 7.70
N GLU A 103 -2.62 -43.90 6.82
CA GLU A 103 -2.61 -45.32 6.44
C GLU A 103 -1.25 -45.74 5.93
N THR A 104 -0.71 -44.99 4.95
CA THR A 104 0.57 -45.29 4.33
C THR A 104 1.71 -45.24 5.35
N THR A 105 1.68 -44.25 6.24
CA THR A 105 2.67 -44.11 7.31
C THR A 105 2.64 -45.27 8.28
N ILE A 106 1.44 -45.70 8.72
CA ILE A 106 1.28 -46.85 9.63
C ILE A 106 1.75 -48.13 8.95
N ARG A 107 1.39 -48.35 7.67
CA ARG A 107 1.86 -49.50 6.90
C ARG A 107 3.38 -49.49 6.75
N SER A 108 3.96 -48.33 6.45
CA SER A 108 5.41 -48.14 6.38
C SER A 108 6.06 -48.48 7.72
N LEU A 109 5.49 -48.00 8.84
CA LEU A 109 5.99 -48.26 10.19
C LEU A 109 5.99 -49.75 10.53
N VAL A 110 4.90 -50.46 10.21
CA VAL A 110 4.78 -51.91 10.45
C VAL A 110 5.76 -52.72 9.58
N ALA A 111 6.06 -52.24 8.38
CA ALA A 111 7.00 -52.88 7.47
C ALA A 111 8.48 -52.61 7.81
N THR A 112 8.75 -51.66 8.70
CA THR A 112 10.10 -51.17 9.04
C THR A 112 10.62 -51.85 10.30
N SER A 113 11.94 -52.12 10.39
CA SER A 113 12.55 -52.68 11.59
C SER A 113 12.65 -51.62 12.70
N PRO A 114 12.52 -51.95 14.00
CA PRO A 114 12.76 -51.01 15.09
C PRO A 114 14.17 -50.37 15.11
N SER A 115 15.13 -50.94 14.38
CA SER A 115 16.48 -50.42 14.21
C SER A 115 16.61 -49.35 13.11
N ASP A 116 15.62 -49.22 12.24
CA ASP A 116 15.69 -48.32 11.10
C ASP A 116 15.39 -46.89 11.55
N LEU A 117 15.99 -45.92 10.85
CA LEU A 117 15.73 -44.51 11.15
C LEU A 117 14.28 -44.15 10.78
N VAL A 118 13.62 -43.39 11.66
CA VAL A 118 12.28 -42.84 11.44
C VAL A 118 12.18 -42.06 10.11
N THR A 119 13.29 -41.51 9.62
CA THR A 119 13.38 -40.82 8.34
C THR A 119 13.08 -41.70 7.13
N TYR A 120 13.14 -43.03 7.25
CA TYR A 120 12.78 -43.98 6.19
C TYR A 120 11.27 -44.26 6.07
N LEU A 121 10.46 -43.76 7.00
CA LEU A 121 9.01 -43.89 6.90
C LEU A 121 8.47 -43.02 5.78
N SER A 122 7.75 -43.62 4.83
CA SER A 122 7.06 -42.89 3.77
C SER A 122 5.64 -42.55 4.19
N MET A 123 5.28 -41.26 4.07
CA MET A 123 3.89 -40.81 4.16
C MET A 123 3.19 -40.87 2.80
N LEU A 124 3.96 -40.94 1.70
CA LEU A 124 3.44 -40.95 0.34
C LEU A 124 3.20 -42.38 -0.12
N SER A 125 2.03 -42.59 -0.72
CA SER A 125 1.79 -43.80 -1.49
C SER A 125 2.71 -43.84 -2.72
N LYS A 126 3.02 -45.03 -3.24
CA LYS A 126 3.85 -45.16 -4.45
C LYS A 126 3.30 -44.37 -5.65
N PRO A 127 1.97 -44.39 -5.94
CA PRO A 127 1.40 -43.58 -7.01
C PRO A 127 1.52 -42.07 -6.78
N GLU A 128 1.32 -41.59 -5.54
CA GLU A 128 1.47 -40.17 -5.22
C GLU A 128 2.94 -39.73 -5.33
N HIS A 129 3.88 -40.54 -4.86
CA HIS A 129 5.30 -40.29 -5.00
C HIS A 129 5.72 -40.18 -6.49
N GLU A 130 5.26 -41.10 -7.34
CA GLU A 130 5.50 -41.04 -8.79
C GLU A 130 4.85 -39.81 -9.44
N LEU A 131 3.62 -39.46 -9.03
CA LEU A 131 2.92 -38.27 -9.51
C LEU A 131 3.68 -36.98 -9.16
N LEU A 132 4.13 -36.85 -7.92
CA LEU A 132 4.80 -35.64 -7.45
C LEU A 132 6.18 -35.48 -8.10
N ILE A 133 6.98 -36.55 -8.19
CA ILE A 133 8.39 -36.45 -8.64
C ILE A 133 8.54 -36.56 -10.15
N SER A 134 7.83 -37.50 -10.78
CA SER A 134 7.98 -37.79 -12.21
C SER A 134 6.91 -37.09 -13.05
N GLY A 135 5.76 -36.77 -12.44
CA GLY A 135 4.67 -36.04 -13.06
C GLY A 135 4.78 -34.53 -12.87
N TRP A 136 4.22 -34.00 -11.78
CA TRP A 136 4.00 -32.56 -11.58
C TRP A 136 5.27 -31.75 -11.39
N ALA A 137 6.30 -32.29 -10.72
CA ALA A 137 7.55 -31.58 -10.50
C ALA A 137 8.37 -31.35 -11.78
N ARG A 138 7.98 -31.92 -12.92
CA ARG A 138 8.79 -31.91 -14.13
C ARG A 138 7.96 -31.59 -15.35
N ASN A 139 8.57 -30.86 -16.29
CA ASN A 139 7.95 -30.59 -17.57
C ASN A 139 8.93 -30.87 -18.71
N PRO A 140 9.31 -32.13 -18.95
CA PRO A 140 10.22 -32.47 -20.03
C PRO A 140 9.60 -32.09 -21.37
N THR A 141 10.26 -31.20 -22.10
CA THR A 141 9.80 -30.70 -23.39
C THR A 141 10.93 -30.83 -24.40
N ASN A 142 10.61 -31.38 -25.57
CA ASN A 142 11.56 -31.45 -26.67
C ASN A 142 11.80 -30.06 -27.27
N LEU A 143 12.79 -29.35 -26.74
CA LEU A 143 13.36 -28.11 -27.29
C LEU A 143 14.76 -28.41 -27.82
N PRO A 144 15.22 -27.73 -28.89
CA PRO A 144 16.59 -27.83 -29.39
C PRO A 144 17.63 -27.74 -28.26
N THR A 145 18.56 -28.70 -28.24
CA THR A 145 19.50 -28.88 -27.12
C THR A 145 20.79 -28.08 -27.26
N ASP A 146 21.20 -27.76 -28.48
CA ASP A 146 22.43 -27.05 -28.81
C ASP A 146 22.16 -25.63 -29.32
N SER A 147 21.18 -24.97 -28.70
CA SER A 147 20.79 -23.59 -29.03
C SER A 147 21.53 -22.56 -28.20
N TYR A 148 21.75 -21.39 -28.81
CA TYR A 148 22.23 -20.19 -28.14
C TYR A 148 21.15 -19.12 -28.07
N ALA A 149 21.21 -18.29 -27.01
CA ALA A 149 20.19 -17.30 -26.65
C ALA A 149 19.59 -16.45 -27.80
N HIS A 150 20.39 -16.06 -28.80
CA HIS A 150 19.95 -15.18 -29.91
C HIS A 150 19.59 -15.94 -31.20
N GLU A 151 19.51 -17.26 -31.19
CA GLU A 151 19.20 -18.06 -32.39
C GLU A 151 17.84 -17.70 -32.99
N GLY A 152 16.82 -17.48 -32.16
CA GLY A 152 15.49 -17.03 -32.62
C GLY A 152 15.53 -15.69 -33.34
N PHE A 153 16.34 -14.74 -32.84
CA PHE A 153 16.56 -13.46 -33.51
C PHE A 153 17.21 -13.66 -34.88
N LEU A 154 18.26 -14.49 -34.99
CA LEU A 154 18.92 -14.77 -36.26
C LEU A 154 17.95 -15.41 -37.27
N PHE A 155 17.09 -16.32 -36.82
CA PHE A 155 16.04 -16.88 -37.67
C PHE A 155 15.12 -15.79 -38.25
N CYS A 156 14.74 -14.80 -37.44
CA CYS A 156 13.93 -13.66 -37.88
C CYS A 156 14.68 -12.75 -38.87
N VAL A 157 15.98 -12.52 -38.66
CA VAL A 157 16.84 -11.77 -39.60
C VAL A 157 16.86 -12.44 -40.97
N HIS A 158 17.02 -13.76 -41.04
CA HIS A 158 17.04 -14.50 -42.32
C HIS A 158 15.66 -14.53 -42.99
N SER A 159 14.60 -14.69 -42.20
CA SER A 159 13.24 -14.85 -42.73
C SER A 159 12.56 -13.52 -43.11
N GLY A 160 12.97 -12.40 -42.50
CA GLY A 160 12.34 -11.11 -42.70
C GLY A 160 13.19 -9.92 -42.22
N PRO A 161 14.34 -9.63 -42.87
CA PRO A 161 15.26 -8.59 -42.41
C PRO A 161 14.67 -7.18 -42.44
N GLY A 162 13.67 -6.92 -43.30
CA GLY A 162 12.99 -5.62 -43.40
C GLY A 162 11.92 -5.35 -42.34
N ARG A 163 11.61 -6.32 -41.46
CA ARG A 163 10.61 -6.13 -40.41
C ARG A 163 11.13 -5.19 -39.33
N VAL A 164 10.27 -4.32 -38.80
CA VAL A 164 10.61 -3.41 -37.69
C VAL A 164 10.77 -4.22 -36.40
N ALA A 165 11.95 -4.13 -35.79
CA ALA A 165 12.30 -4.79 -34.54
C ALA A 165 12.19 -3.85 -33.33
N ILE A 166 12.56 -2.58 -33.49
CA ILE A 166 12.56 -1.58 -32.40
C ILE A 166 11.93 -0.28 -32.91
N ARG A 167 11.12 0.35 -32.07
CA ARG A 167 10.69 1.74 -32.20
C ARG A 167 11.20 2.55 -31.01
N ASP A 168 11.93 3.62 -31.30
CA ASP A 168 12.43 4.59 -30.32
C ASP A 168 11.91 5.99 -30.69
N GLY A 169 10.81 6.40 -30.05
CA GLY A 169 10.05 7.59 -30.46
C GLY A 169 9.51 7.45 -31.89
N GLU A 170 9.96 8.34 -32.78
CA GLU A 170 9.62 8.32 -34.21
C GLU A 170 10.61 7.51 -35.06
N GLN A 171 11.72 7.04 -34.47
CA GLN A 171 12.71 6.24 -35.19
C GLN A 171 12.33 4.76 -35.13
N GLU A 172 12.50 4.07 -36.26
CA GLU A 172 12.29 2.63 -36.37
C GLU A 172 13.56 1.94 -36.87
N TYR A 173 13.89 0.79 -36.28
CA TYR A 173 15.03 -0.04 -36.63
C TYR A 173 14.55 -1.43 -37.02
N THR A 174 15.00 -1.93 -38.18
CA THR A 174 14.65 -3.25 -38.68
C THR A 174 15.55 -4.35 -38.11
N TYR A 175 15.11 -5.60 -38.19
CA TYR A 175 15.92 -6.77 -37.82
C TYR A 175 17.27 -6.79 -38.55
N GLY A 176 17.28 -6.50 -39.86
CA GLY A 176 18.49 -6.43 -40.66
C GLY A 176 19.42 -5.30 -40.24
N GLN A 177 18.88 -4.11 -39.92
CA GLN A 177 19.69 -2.99 -39.42
C GLN A 177 20.32 -3.29 -38.05
N LEU A 178 19.58 -3.91 -37.14
CA LEU A 178 20.11 -4.32 -35.83
C LEU A 178 21.21 -5.36 -35.97
N HIS A 179 21.01 -6.35 -36.84
CA HIS A 179 22.01 -7.35 -37.12
C HIS A 179 23.29 -6.74 -37.71
N LEU A 180 23.17 -5.81 -38.66
CA LEU A 180 24.32 -5.11 -39.24
C LEU A 180 25.10 -4.32 -38.18
N MET A 181 24.41 -3.51 -37.37
CA MET A 181 25.04 -2.73 -36.31
C MET A 181 25.74 -3.62 -35.28
N ALA A 182 25.10 -4.72 -34.88
CA ALA A 182 25.69 -5.68 -33.95
C ALA A 182 26.88 -6.43 -34.56
N THR A 183 26.83 -6.75 -35.85
CA THR A 183 27.96 -7.35 -36.60
C THR A 183 29.18 -6.43 -36.58
N HIS A 184 28.98 -5.14 -36.83
CA HIS A 184 30.06 -4.15 -36.82
C HIS A 184 30.69 -3.99 -35.43
N LEU A 185 29.86 -3.97 -34.39
CA LEU A 185 30.34 -3.89 -33.01
C LEU A 185 31.03 -5.20 -32.58
N ALA A 186 30.50 -6.36 -32.96
CA ALA A 186 31.11 -7.67 -32.68
C ALA A 186 32.51 -7.78 -33.28
N HIS A 187 32.70 -7.29 -34.51
CA HIS A 187 34.02 -7.24 -35.14
C HIS A 187 35.00 -6.34 -34.37
N ARG A 188 34.56 -5.16 -33.91
CA ARG A 188 35.38 -4.28 -33.07
C ARG A 188 35.75 -4.95 -31.74
N LEU A 189 34.83 -5.71 -31.15
CA LEU A 189 35.07 -6.48 -29.92
C LEU A 189 36.14 -7.57 -30.13
N GLN A 190 36.05 -8.33 -31.21
CA GLN A 190 37.04 -9.36 -31.56
C GLN A 190 38.46 -8.79 -31.75
N GLN A 191 38.57 -7.52 -32.19
CA GLN A 191 39.86 -6.85 -32.35
C GLN A 191 40.52 -6.40 -31.04
N THR A 192 39.82 -6.49 -29.89
CA THR A 192 40.39 -6.09 -28.59
C THR A 192 41.45 -7.07 -28.05
N GLY A 193 41.67 -8.20 -28.73
CA GLY A 193 42.88 -9.03 -28.58
C GLY A 193 42.91 -9.95 -27.37
N LYS A 194 41.75 -10.26 -26.77
CA LYS A 194 41.65 -11.26 -25.71
C LYS A 194 40.91 -12.49 -26.25
N ASP A 195 41.60 -13.63 -26.31
CA ASP A 195 41.03 -14.90 -26.76
C ASP A 195 40.70 -15.81 -25.56
N GLY A 196 39.57 -16.52 -25.61
CA GLY A 196 39.19 -17.51 -24.60
C GLY A 196 37.67 -17.65 -24.41
N PRO A 197 37.19 -18.80 -23.94
CA PRO A 197 35.77 -18.99 -23.63
C PRO A 197 35.35 -18.12 -22.44
N ASP A 198 34.06 -17.82 -22.35
CA ASP A 198 33.42 -17.19 -21.18
C ASP A 198 33.95 -15.79 -20.80
N GLN A 199 34.56 -15.07 -21.74
CA GLN A 199 34.94 -13.66 -21.52
C GLN A 199 33.72 -12.79 -21.30
N VAL A 200 33.83 -11.81 -20.40
CA VAL A 200 32.71 -10.92 -20.04
C VAL A 200 32.96 -9.51 -20.55
N VAL A 201 32.00 -8.95 -21.29
CA VAL A 201 32.00 -7.55 -21.74
C VAL A 201 30.99 -6.75 -20.92
N GLY A 202 31.42 -5.62 -20.37
CA GLY A 202 30.52 -4.69 -19.67
C GLY A 202 29.71 -3.85 -20.66
N ILE A 203 28.41 -3.73 -20.48
CA ILE A 203 27.53 -2.87 -21.28
C ILE A 203 27.02 -1.73 -20.39
N LEU A 204 27.54 -0.52 -20.58
CA LEU A 204 27.12 0.69 -19.88
C LEU A 204 25.93 1.34 -20.61
N ALA A 205 24.70 0.97 -20.24
CA ALA A 205 23.49 1.50 -20.87
C ALA A 205 22.25 1.35 -19.96
N GLY A 206 21.27 2.25 -20.16
CA GLY A 206 19.89 2.08 -19.70
C GLY A 206 19.01 1.42 -20.78
N ASN A 207 17.68 1.52 -20.67
CA ASN A 207 16.78 1.08 -21.75
C ASN A 207 17.02 1.92 -23.01
N SER A 208 17.64 1.33 -24.02
CA SER A 208 17.99 1.99 -25.27
C SER A 208 18.24 1.00 -26.42
N VAL A 209 18.34 1.52 -27.64
CA VAL A 209 18.73 0.72 -28.82
C VAL A 209 20.16 0.20 -28.68
N GLU A 210 21.06 1.00 -28.10
CA GLU A 210 22.46 0.65 -27.86
C GLU A 210 22.61 -0.54 -26.90
N LEU A 211 21.75 -0.65 -25.88
CA LEU A 211 21.73 -1.83 -25.00
C LEU A 211 21.50 -3.11 -25.80
N ILE A 212 20.49 -3.11 -26.68
CA ILE A 212 20.10 -4.29 -27.47
C ILE A 212 21.19 -4.63 -28.50
N VAL A 213 21.73 -3.61 -29.19
CA VAL A 213 22.87 -3.78 -30.12
C VAL A 213 24.10 -4.32 -29.37
N GLY A 214 24.38 -3.81 -28.17
CA GLY A 214 25.48 -4.28 -27.33
C GLY A 214 25.34 -5.74 -26.93
N GLN A 215 24.16 -6.14 -26.42
CA GLN A 215 23.88 -7.52 -26.03
C GLN A 215 24.07 -8.49 -27.21
N LEU A 216 23.50 -8.13 -28.37
CA LEU A 216 23.63 -8.93 -29.58
C LEU A 216 25.08 -9.03 -30.06
N ALA A 217 25.80 -7.91 -30.10
CA ALA A 217 27.17 -7.85 -30.56
C ALA A 217 28.12 -8.68 -29.68
N VAL A 218 27.92 -8.64 -28.35
CA VAL A 218 28.72 -9.42 -27.40
C VAL A 218 28.49 -10.91 -27.60
N TRP A 219 27.23 -11.34 -27.74
CA TRP A 219 26.95 -12.73 -28.08
C TRP A 219 27.52 -13.14 -29.44
N MET A 220 27.38 -12.31 -30.47
CA MET A 220 27.95 -12.59 -31.80
C MET A 220 29.48 -12.63 -31.81
N ALA A 221 30.13 -11.92 -30.90
CA ALA A 221 31.57 -11.99 -30.67
C ALA A 221 32.00 -13.25 -29.89
N GLY A 222 31.06 -14.05 -29.38
CA GLY A 222 31.31 -15.26 -28.60
C GLY A 222 31.62 -15.02 -27.13
N SER A 223 31.22 -13.86 -26.60
CA SER A 223 31.44 -13.46 -25.21
C SER A 223 30.11 -13.38 -24.44
N ALA A 224 30.21 -13.41 -23.12
CA ALA A 224 29.12 -13.09 -22.20
C ALA A 224 29.06 -11.58 -21.95
N PHE A 225 27.90 -11.05 -21.59
CA PHE A 225 27.79 -9.66 -21.14
C PHE A 225 27.42 -9.53 -19.67
N VAL A 226 27.75 -8.38 -19.09
CA VAL A 226 27.16 -7.86 -17.87
C VAL A 226 26.65 -6.44 -18.13
N VAL A 227 25.39 -6.17 -17.79
CA VAL A 227 24.82 -4.81 -17.93
C VAL A 227 25.18 -3.99 -16.70
N ILE A 228 25.70 -2.79 -16.91
CA ILE A 228 26.08 -1.83 -15.88
C ILE A 228 25.19 -0.61 -16.04
N ALA A 229 24.37 -0.32 -15.04
CA ALA A 229 23.50 0.84 -15.10
C ALA A 229 24.30 2.13 -14.95
N PRO A 230 24.04 3.17 -15.76
CA PRO A 230 24.79 4.44 -15.70
C PRO A 230 24.62 5.20 -14.39
N ASP A 231 23.53 4.93 -13.66
CA ASP A 231 23.18 5.54 -12.38
C ASP A 231 23.73 4.77 -11.16
N TYR A 232 24.44 3.65 -11.36
CA TYR A 232 25.15 2.99 -10.27
C TYR A 232 26.29 3.85 -9.73
N PRO A 233 26.56 3.80 -8.40
CA PRO A 233 27.77 4.40 -7.84
C PRO A 233 29.04 3.87 -8.51
N VAL A 234 30.07 4.72 -8.60
CA VAL A 234 31.32 4.39 -9.31
C VAL A 234 31.98 3.15 -8.71
N GLU A 235 31.96 3.00 -7.40
CA GLU A 235 32.52 1.87 -6.66
C GLU A 235 31.82 0.57 -7.04
N ARG A 236 30.49 0.60 -7.21
CA ARG A 236 29.73 -0.57 -7.67
C ARG A 236 30.02 -0.91 -9.12
N GLN A 237 30.15 0.11 -9.99
CA GLN A 237 30.56 -0.10 -11.37
C GLN A 237 31.96 -0.75 -11.42
N GLN A 238 32.92 -0.22 -10.65
CA GLN A 238 34.27 -0.77 -10.53
C GLN A 238 34.27 -2.19 -9.97
N PHE A 239 33.48 -2.46 -8.92
CA PHE A 239 33.34 -3.81 -8.36
C PHE A 239 32.87 -4.81 -9.42
N ILE A 240 31.81 -4.49 -10.16
CA ILE A 240 31.27 -5.37 -11.21
C ILE A 240 32.32 -5.62 -12.29
N LEU A 241 33.03 -4.58 -12.74
CA LEU A 241 34.08 -4.70 -13.76
C LEU A 241 35.24 -5.57 -13.28
N ALA A 242 35.63 -5.42 -12.02
CA ALA A 242 36.73 -6.15 -11.41
C ALA A 242 36.37 -7.63 -11.15
N ASP A 243 35.22 -7.90 -10.53
CA ASP A 243 34.78 -9.26 -10.21
C ASP A 243 34.45 -10.05 -11.48
N ALA A 244 33.82 -9.41 -12.48
CA ALA A 244 33.59 -10.01 -13.79
C ALA A 244 34.84 -10.11 -14.67
N ALA A 245 35.95 -9.51 -14.25
CA ALA A 245 37.17 -9.37 -15.04
C ALA A 245 36.90 -8.89 -16.48
N CYS A 246 36.08 -7.83 -16.61
CA CYS A 246 35.56 -7.39 -17.90
C CYS A 246 36.68 -7.12 -18.90
N VAL A 247 36.55 -7.69 -20.10
CA VAL A 247 37.58 -7.60 -21.15
C VAL A 247 37.51 -6.31 -21.95
N ALA A 248 36.32 -5.73 -22.04
CA ALA A 248 36.01 -4.44 -22.63
C ALA A 248 34.74 -3.85 -21.97
N VAL A 249 34.54 -2.55 -22.13
CA VAL A 249 33.27 -1.86 -21.80
C VAL A 249 32.72 -1.21 -23.05
N VAL A 250 31.45 -1.44 -23.34
CA VAL A 250 30.73 -0.83 -24.47
C VAL A 250 29.60 0.06 -23.98
N GLY A 251 29.32 1.14 -24.69
CA GLY A 251 28.19 2.01 -24.36
C GLY A 251 28.06 3.21 -25.29
N PRO A 252 26.97 3.99 -25.19
CA PRO A 252 26.83 5.24 -25.93
C PRO A 252 28.01 6.19 -25.68
N PRO A 253 28.49 6.96 -26.70
CA PRO A 253 29.64 7.84 -26.56
C PRO A 253 29.55 8.80 -25.35
N ALA A 254 28.37 9.36 -25.11
CA ALA A 254 28.13 10.30 -24.01
C ALA A 254 28.26 9.63 -22.62
N LEU A 255 27.83 8.37 -22.50
CA LEU A 255 27.92 7.63 -21.24
C LEU A 255 29.36 7.18 -20.97
N LEU A 256 30.08 6.71 -22.00
CA LEU A 256 31.50 6.38 -21.87
C LEU A 256 32.35 7.61 -21.48
N ALA A 257 32.06 8.77 -22.06
CA ALA A 257 32.76 10.01 -21.68
C ALA A 257 32.52 10.40 -20.21
N ALA A 258 31.36 10.05 -19.65
CA ALA A 258 31.02 10.29 -18.25
C ALA A 258 31.47 9.15 -17.31
N PHE A 259 31.99 8.05 -17.86
CA PHE A 259 32.37 6.86 -17.11
C PHE A 259 33.70 7.09 -16.37
N LYS A 260 33.61 7.29 -15.06
CA LYS A 260 34.75 7.64 -14.19
C LYS A 260 35.41 6.43 -13.52
N ALA A 261 35.05 5.21 -13.91
CA ALA A 261 35.69 4.02 -13.35
C ALA A 261 37.16 3.99 -13.80
N ASP A 262 38.09 4.13 -12.85
CA ASP A 262 39.53 4.12 -13.10
C ASP A 262 39.97 2.69 -13.41
N THR A 263 39.78 2.27 -14.67
CA THR A 263 40.08 0.90 -15.11
C THR A 263 40.91 0.91 -16.38
N PRO A 264 41.89 0.00 -16.52
CA PRO A 264 42.64 -0.18 -17.77
C PRO A 264 41.80 -0.89 -18.85
N THR A 265 40.49 -1.09 -18.65
CA THR A 265 39.63 -1.85 -19.55
C THR A 265 39.32 -1.06 -20.83
N PRO A 266 39.57 -1.62 -22.03
CA PRO A 266 39.26 -0.98 -23.30
C PRO A 266 37.79 -0.54 -23.39
N GLN A 267 37.55 0.69 -23.86
CA GLN A 267 36.21 1.25 -24.03
C GLN A 267 35.88 1.37 -25.52
N LEU A 268 34.73 0.85 -25.95
CA LEU A 268 34.25 0.92 -27.33
C LEU A 268 32.87 1.59 -27.41
N ALA A 269 32.78 2.64 -28.21
CA ALA A 269 31.52 3.37 -28.37
C ALA A 269 30.51 2.62 -29.25
N ILE A 270 29.26 2.61 -28.79
CA ILE A 270 28.08 2.22 -29.56
C ILE A 270 27.50 3.50 -30.18
N ASP A 271 28.11 3.95 -31.26
CA ASP A 271 27.57 5.04 -32.09
C ASP A 271 26.73 4.43 -33.21
N LEU A 272 25.41 4.45 -33.04
CA LEU A 272 24.44 3.89 -33.99
C LEU A 272 24.64 4.42 -35.41
N SER A 273 24.97 5.71 -35.58
CA SER A 273 25.17 6.30 -36.91
C SER A 273 26.38 5.72 -37.62
N SER A 274 27.48 5.52 -36.88
CA SER A 274 28.70 4.89 -37.41
C SER A 274 28.52 3.41 -37.71
N LEU A 275 27.67 2.72 -36.93
CA LEU A 275 27.45 1.29 -37.04
C LEU A 275 26.46 0.94 -38.17
N GLN A 276 25.67 1.90 -38.65
CA GLN A 276 24.74 1.72 -39.77
C GLN A 276 25.37 1.86 -41.16
N SER A 277 26.62 2.33 -41.28
CA SER A 277 27.25 2.55 -42.59
C SER A 277 27.46 1.23 -43.37
N ASP A 278 27.18 1.19 -44.67
CA ASP A 278 27.39 0.02 -45.57
C ASP A 278 28.88 -0.33 -45.84
N HIS A 279 29.80 0.13 -45.01
CA HIS A 279 31.20 -0.26 -45.13
C HIS A 279 31.34 -1.77 -44.95
N VAL A 280 31.87 -2.45 -45.98
CA VAL A 280 32.13 -3.89 -45.96
C VAL A 280 33.03 -4.22 -44.78
N VAL A 281 32.47 -4.88 -43.77
CA VAL A 281 33.30 -5.59 -42.79
C VAL A 281 34.00 -6.70 -43.56
N GLY A 282 35.33 -6.80 -43.42
CA GLY A 282 36.07 -7.93 -43.98
C GLY A 282 35.50 -9.27 -43.49
N HIS A 283 35.85 -10.38 -44.13
CA HIS A 283 35.39 -11.72 -43.74
C HIS A 283 35.51 -11.93 -42.22
N MET A 284 34.39 -11.87 -41.51
CA MET A 284 34.32 -12.21 -40.09
C MET A 284 34.29 -13.73 -39.96
N SER A 285 35.18 -14.30 -39.15
CA SER A 285 34.95 -15.63 -38.61
C SER A 285 33.83 -15.53 -37.58
N GLN A 286 32.73 -16.24 -37.79
CA GLN A 286 31.75 -16.44 -36.71
C GLN A 286 32.45 -17.10 -35.53
N ALA A 287 32.25 -16.55 -34.33
CA ALA A 287 32.74 -17.20 -33.12
C ALA A 287 32.01 -18.54 -32.95
N GLU A 288 32.74 -19.60 -32.61
CA GLU A 288 32.13 -20.87 -32.25
C GLU A 288 31.56 -20.76 -30.83
N ILE A 289 30.23 -20.76 -30.69
CA ILE A 289 29.52 -20.65 -29.41
C ILE A 289 28.95 -22.01 -29.04
N ALA A 290 29.44 -22.61 -27.97
CA ALA A 290 28.83 -23.82 -27.40
C ALA A 290 27.66 -23.47 -26.47
N SER A 291 26.66 -24.34 -26.38
CA SER A 291 25.50 -24.16 -25.48
C SER A 291 25.90 -24.01 -24.00
N GLY A 292 27.00 -24.66 -23.59
CA GLY A 292 27.56 -24.53 -22.25
C GLY A 292 28.41 -23.28 -22.02
N SER A 293 28.62 -22.41 -23.03
CA SER A 293 29.36 -21.15 -22.86
C SER A 293 28.49 -20.12 -22.13
N LEU A 294 29.11 -19.21 -21.37
CA LEU A 294 28.41 -18.13 -20.70
C LEU A 294 27.77 -17.19 -21.73
N ALA A 295 26.49 -16.88 -21.51
CA ALA A 295 25.73 -15.88 -22.25
C ALA A 295 25.73 -14.54 -21.51
N TYR A 296 25.56 -14.56 -20.19
CA TYR A 296 25.52 -13.33 -19.40
C TYR A 296 25.79 -13.60 -17.92
N VAL A 297 26.16 -12.53 -17.22
CA VAL A 297 26.28 -12.49 -15.76
C VAL A 297 25.33 -11.43 -15.22
N ILE A 298 24.49 -11.80 -14.25
CA ILE A 298 23.62 -10.86 -13.53
C ILE A 298 24.07 -10.78 -12.08
N TYR A 299 24.35 -9.58 -11.60
CA TYR A 299 24.71 -9.37 -10.20
C TYR A 299 23.45 -9.22 -9.36
N THR A 300 23.32 -10.10 -8.37
CA THR A 300 22.28 -10.05 -7.34
C THR A 300 22.89 -9.65 -6.00
N SER A 301 22.02 -9.32 -5.05
CA SER A 301 22.44 -9.14 -3.67
C SER A 301 23.02 -10.44 -3.10
N GLY A 302 24.08 -10.36 -2.28
CA GLY A 302 24.71 -11.53 -1.66
C GLY A 302 24.43 -11.67 -0.17
N THR A 303 24.18 -12.89 0.31
CA THR A 303 23.97 -13.18 1.74
C THR A 303 25.14 -12.77 2.63
N THR A 304 26.35 -12.65 2.07
CA THR A 304 27.61 -12.41 2.79
C THR A 304 28.11 -10.96 2.73
N GLY A 305 27.32 -10.00 2.23
CA GLY A 305 27.81 -8.61 2.10
C GLY A 305 28.13 -8.16 0.69
N THR A 306 28.43 -9.09 -0.22
CA THR A 306 29.04 -8.74 -1.50
C THR A 306 28.12 -9.15 -2.64
N PRO A 307 27.90 -8.29 -3.65
CA PRO A 307 27.11 -8.67 -4.81
C PRO A 307 27.63 -9.97 -5.42
N LYS A 308 26.74 -10.88 -5.79
CA LYS A 308 27.09 -12.19 -6.36
C LYS A 308 26.70 -12.24 -7.83
N GLY A 309 27.68 -12.46 -8.71
CA GLY A 309 27.45 -12.62 -10.14
C GLY A 309 26.88 -14.00 -10.44
N VAL A 310 25.63 -14.09 -10.91
CA VAL A 310 25.00 -15.35 -11.32
C VAL A 310 25.35 -15.62 -12.78
N MET A 311 25.99 -16.77 -13.03
CA MET A 311 26.53 -17.14 -14.34
C MET A 311 25.52 -17.97 -15.14
N HIS A 312 25.03 -17.44 -16.26
CA HIS A 312 24.10 -18.14 -17.14
C HIS A 312 24.75 -18.57 -18.44
N GLU A 313 24.47 -19.81 -18.81
CA GLU A 313 24.93 -20.40 -20.07
C GLU A 313 23.92 -20.14 -21.20
N HIS A 314 24.40 -20.17 -22.44
CA HIS A 314 23.59 -19.98 -23.64
C HIS A 314 22.43 -20.98 -23.73
N GLY A 315 22.65 -22.24 -23.37
CA GLY A 315 21.63 -23.30 -23.38
C GLY A 315 20.53 -23.06 -22.34
N ALA A 316 20.90 -22.57 -21.15
CA ALA A 316 19.93 -22.22 -20.10
C ALA A 316 19.06 -21.03 -20.53
N ALA A 317 19.70 -19.98 -21.08
CA ALA A 317 19.02 -18.82 -21.61
C ALA A 317 18.09 -19.18 -22.79
N ALA A 318 18.57 -19.99 -23.75
CA ALA A 318 17.78 -20.43 -24.90
C ALA A 318 16.56 -21.27 -24.46
N ASN A 319 16.74 -22.20 -23.53
CA ASN A 319 15.65 -23.01 -22.98
C ASN A 319 14.58 -22.11 -22.33
N HIS A 320 15.00 -21.13 -21.53
CA HIS A 320 14.10 -20.16 -20.92
C HIS A 320 13.32 -19.38 -21.97
N LEU A 321 14.00 -18.75 -22.94
CA LEU A 321 13.35 -17.92 -23.95
C LEU A 321 12.32 -18.73 -24.77
N GLN A 322 12.70 -19.90 -25.27
CA GLN A 322 11.81 -20.78 -26.04
C GLN A 322 10.66 -21.33 -25.19
N GLY A 323 10.96 -21.74 -23.96
CA GLY A 323 9.96 -22.22 -23.01
C GLY A 323 8.92 -21.16 -22.69
N PHE A 324 9.37 -19.92 -22.44
CA PHE A 324 8.51 -18.78 -22.15
C PHE A 324 7.63 -18.40 -23.35
N ILE A 325 8.22 -18.30 -24.56
CA ILE A 325 7.49 -18.05 -25.81
C ILE A 325 6.37 -19.09 -25.99
N ARG A 326 6.68 -20.38 -25.80
CA ARG A 326 5.71 -21.47 -25.93
C ARG A 326 4.61 -21.42 -24.87
N THR A 327 4.97 -21.18 -23.62
CA THR A 327 4.00 -21.13 -22.51
C THR A 327 3.03 -19.95 -22.64
N THR A 328 3.52 -18.78 -23.04
CA THR A 328 2.67 -17.59 -23.19
C THR A 328 2.01 -17.49 -24.56
N GLY A 329 2.46 -18.27 -25.55
CA GLY A 329 1.91 -18.29 -26.90
C GLY A 329 2.27 -17.04 -27.71
N MET A 330 3.50 -16.53 -27.55
CA MET A 330 3.95 -15.33 -28.26
C MET A 330 4.04 -15.57 -29.77
N THR A 331 3.59 -14.59 -30.55
CA THR A 331 3.65 -14.58 -32.01
C THR A 331 4.39 -13.32 -32.49
N ALA A 332 4.64 -13.21 -33.78
CA ALA A 332 5.38 -12.08 -34.35
C ALA A 332 4.64 -10.73 -34.31
N ASP A 333 3.37 -10.72 -33.91
CA ASP A 333 2.54 -9.50 -33.84
C ASP A 333 2.64 -8.80 -32.48
N VAL A 334 3.40 -9.39 -31.54
CA VAL A 334 3.60 -8.80 -30.22
C VAL A 334 4.38 -7.48 -30.33
N VAL A 335 3.88 -6.47 -29.61
CA VAL A 335 4.51 -5.18 -29.39
C VAL A 335 4.73 -5.06 -27.89
N THR A 336 5.99 -5.00 -27.46
CA THR A 336 6.36 -5.05 -26.05
C THR A 336 7.19 -3.82 -25.66
N PRO A 337 6.79 -3.06 -24.63
CA PRO A 337 7.57 -1.94 -24.14
C PRO A 337 8.73 -2.45 -23.27
N THR A 338 9.82 -1.69 -23.21
CA THR A 338 10.96 -1.96 -22.32
C THR A 338 10.71 -1.32 -20.95
N LEU A 339 9.95 -2.00 -20.08
CA LEU A 339 9.57 -1.46 -18.77
C LEU A 339 10.51 -1.90 -17.65
N LEU A 340 11.19 -3.03 -17.84
CA LEU A 340 11.97 -3.67 -16.81
C LEU A 340 13.40 -3.13 -16.76
N THR A 341 13.98 -3.12 -15.57
CA THR A 341 15.33 -2.57 -15.34
C THR A 341 16.40 -3.43 -16.06
N PRO A 342 17.25 -2.84 -16.92
CA PRO A 342 18.27 -3.55 -17.73
C PRO A 342 19.24 -4.47 -16.99
N THR A 343 19.52 -4.18 -15.72
CA THR A 343 20.48 -4.94 -14.90
C THR A 343 19.90 -6.22 -14.29
N PHE A 344 18.63 -6.51 -14.54
CA PHE A 344 17.97 -7.75 -14.11
C PHE A 344 17.62 -8.61 -15.32
N ASP A 345 17.64 -9.93 -15.13
CA ASP A 345 17.33 -10.96 -16.12
C ASP A 345 15.89 -10.89 -16.68
N VAL A 346 14.96 -10.26 -15.96
CA VAL A 346 13.60 -9.94 -16.44
C VAL A 346 13.58 -9.05 -17.67
N SER A 347 14.49 -8.08 -17.77
CA SER A 347 14.60 -7.24 -18.97
C SER A 347 15.13 -8.03 -20.18
N LEU A 348 16.04 -8.98 -19.95
CA LEU A 348 16.55 -9.89 -20.98
C LEU A 348 15.42 -10.74 -21.56
N SER A 349 14.52 -11.24 -20.72
CA SER A 349 13.36 -12.00 -21.17
C SER A 349 12.38 -11.14 -21.93
N GLU A 350 12.09 -9.93 -21.47
CA GLU A 350 11.24 -8.95 -22.16
C GLU A 350 11.74 -8.65 -23.58
N ILE A 351 13.04 -8.38 -23.72
CA ILE A 351 13.70 -8.08 -24.99
C ILE A 351 13.73 -9.31 -25.90
N TRP A 352 14.33 -10.41 -25.44
CA TRP A 352 14.71 -11.50 -26.33
C TRP A 352 13.58 -12.48 -26.63
N THR A 353 12.55 -12.58 -25.79
CA THR A 353 11.34 -13.34 -26.16
C THR A 353 10.58 -12.65 -27.29
N THR A 354 10.51 -11.30 -27.24
CA THR A 354 9.88 -10.47 -28.26
C THR A 354 10.63 -10.55 -29.59
N LEU A 355 11.96 -10.37 -29.53
CA LEU A 355 12.79 -10.38 -30.73
C LEU A 355 12.94 -11.78 -31.37
N SER A 356 12.86 -12.85 -30.57
CA SER A 356 12.98 -14.23 -31.09
C SER A 356 11.76 -14.71 -31.89
N VAL A 357 10.61 -14.05 -31.73
CA VAL A 357 9.39 -14.38 -32.50
C VAL A 357 9.15 -13.44 -33.68
N GLY A 358 10.01 -12.44 -33.90
CA GLY A 358 9.80 -11.42 -34.92
C GLY A 358 8.91 -10.26 -34.47
N GLY A 359 8.69 -10.10 -33.16
CA GLY A 359 7.92 -9.01 -32.57
C GLY A 359 8.65 -7.67 -32.61
N ARG A 360 8.03 -6.65 -32.00
CA ARG A 360 8.53 -5.28 -31.95
C ARG A 360 8.70 -4.78 -30.53
N LEU A 361 9.83 -4.15 -30.22
CA LEU A 361 10.08 -3.48 -28.96
C LEU A 361 9.75 -1.98 -29.05
N LEU A 362 9.17 -1.43 -27.99
CA LEU A 362 9.04 0.01 -27.77
C LEU A 362 10.07 0.44 -26.72
N ILE A 363 11.01 1.31 -27.09
CA ILE A 363 11.97 1.84 -26.12
C ILE A 363 11.26 2.84 -25.21
N THR A 364 11.23 2.55 -23.91
CA THR A 364 10.51 3.37 -22.92
C THR A 364 11.51 4.01 -21.96
N ARG A 365 11.52 5.34 -21.93
CA ARG A 365 12.32 6.17 -21.01
C ARG A 365 11.41 7.19 -20.32
N GLY A 366 10.56 6.73 -19.40
CA GLY A 366 9.61 7.61 -18.69
C GLY A 366 8.19 7.05 -18.66
N ASP A 367 7.24 7.74 -19.30
CA ASP A 367 5.80 7.51 -19.23
C ASP A 367 5.37 6.07 -19.56
N GLN A 368 5.23 5.27 -18.50
CA GLN A 368 4.89 3.86 -18.57
C GLN A 368 3.46 3.65 -19.06
N LYS A 369 2.52 4.57 -18.74
CA LYS A 369 1.13 4.47 -19.17
C LYS A 369 1.05 4.58 -20.69
N ARG A 370 1.70 5.60 -21.27
CA ARG A 370 1.74 5.78 -22.73
C ARG A 370 2.40 4.61 -23.47
N ALA A 371 3.43 4.00 -22.88
CA ALA A 371 4.08 2.83 -23.46
C ALA A 371 3.15 1.60 -23.44
N LEU A 372 2.44 1.37 -22.34
CA LEU A 372 1.46 0.29 -22.22
C LEU A 372 0.27 0.46 -23.17
N GLN A 373 -0.18 1.70 -23.43
CA GLN A 373 -1.26 1.97 -24.39
C GLN A 373 -0.92 1.58 -25.84
N GLN A 374 0.36 1.57 -26.19
CA GLN A 374 0.86 1.20 -27.52
C GLN A 374 1.30 -0.27 -27.59
N ALA A 375 1.25 -0.99 -26.48
CA ALA A 375 1.70 -2.36 -26.36
C ALA A 375 0.56 -3.35 -26.61
N THR A 376 0.90 -4.51 -27.17
CA THR A 376 0.01 -5.68 -27.19
C THR A 376 0.36 -6.70 -26.12
N ARG A 377 1.57 -6.59 -25.56
CA ARG A 377 2.04 -7.40 -24.43
C ARG A 377 2.96 -6.58 -23.53
N ALA A 378 2.90 -6.79 -22.22
CA ALA A 378 3.85 -6.22 -21.27
C ALA A 378 4.21 -7.18 -20.13
N ALA A 379 5.33 -6.92 -19.48
CA ALA A 379 5.73 -7.56 -18.23
C ALA A 379 6.03 -6.50 -17.16
N CYS A 380 5.54 -6.66 -15.95
CA CYS A 380 5.77 -5.71 -14.85
C CYS A 380 5.42 -6.32 -13.48
N THR A 381 5.64 -5.55 -12.42
CA THR A 381 5.27 -5.95 -11.06
C THR A 381 3.79 -5.69 -10.78
N PRO A 382 3.16 -6.50 -9.91
CA PRO A 382 1.81 -6.23 -9.38
C PRO A 382 1.65 -4.80 -8.85
N SER A 383 2.66 -4.27 -8.17
CA SER A 383 2.66 -2.89 -7.67
C SER A 383 2.48 -1.86 -8.78
N LEU A 384 3.14 -2.03 -9.94
CA LEU A 384 2.96 -1.10 -11.06
C LEU A 384 1.56 -1.21 -11.67
N VAL A 385 1.09 -2.44 -11.87
CA VAL A 385 -0.23 -2.71 -12.49
C VAL A 385 -1.38 -2.22 -11.61
N SER A 386 -1.20 -2.23 -10.28
CA SER A 386 -2.19 -1.70 -9.33
C SER A 386 -2.48 -0.21 -9.47
N LEU A 387 -1.64 0.54 -10.20
CA LEU A 387 -1.83 1.96 -10.47
C LEU A 387 -2.79 2.23 -11.64
N PHE A 388 -3.20 1.21 -12.39
CA PHE A 388 -3.95 1.34 -13.63
C PHE A 388 -5.12 0.38 -13.72
N GLU A 389 -6.00 0.61 -14.70
CA GLU A 389 -7.10 -0.29 -15.03
C GLU A 389 -6.88 -1.00 -16.37
N PRO A 390 -7.38 -2.24 -16.57
CA PRO A 390 -7.26 -2.92 -17.86
C PRO A 390 -7.85 -2.11 -19.02
N SER A 391 -8.91 -1.35 -18.76
CA SER A 391 -9.56 -0.48 -19.76
C SER A 391 -8.67 0.66 -20.27
N ASP A 392 -7.64 1.06 -19.51
CA ASP A 392 -6.67 2.07 -19.96
C ASP A 392 -5.83 1.57 -21.15
N PHE A 393 -5.80 0.26 -21.41
CA PHE A 393 -4.90 -0.40 -22.36
C PHE A 393 -5.64 -1.33 -23.34
N PRO A 394 -6.52 -0.79 -24.21
CA PRO A 394 -7.36 -1.61 -25.11
C PRO A 394 -6.54 -2.44 -26.12
N SER A 395 -5.32 -2.01 -26.45
CA SER A 395 -4.41 -2.76 -27.32
C SER A 395 -3.67 -3.89 -26.60
N LEU A 396 -3.67 -3.92 -25.26
CA LEU A 396 -2.93 -4.88 -24.46
C LEU A 396 -3.71 -6.20 -24.35
N HIS A 397 -3.20 -7.25 -24.98
CA HIS A 397 -3.83 -8.57 -25.03
C HIS A 397 -3.23 -9.57 -24.03
N SER A 398 -2.02 -9.31 -23.56
CA SER A 398 -1.35 -10.15 -22.57
C SER A 398 -0.54 -9.33 -21.57
N LEU A 399 -0.61 -9.72 -20.31
CA LEU A 399 0.15 -9.12 -19.23
C LEU A 399 0.84 -10.21 -18.41
N VAL A 400 2.12 -10.02 -18.11
CA VAL A 400 2.90 -10.94 -17.28
C VAL A 400 3.28 -10.23 -15.99
N LEU A 401 2.72 -10.71 -14.88
CA LEU A 401 3.09 -10.30 -13.54
C LEU A 401 4.28 -11.12 -13.06
N THR A 402 5.30 -10.45 -12.56
CA THR A 402 6.47 -11.11 -11.97
C THR A 402 7.09 -10.23 -10.90
N GLY A 403 8.07 -10.78 -10.18
CA GLY A 403 8.85 -10.02 -9.21
C GLY A 403 8.18 -9.85 -7.85
N GLU A 404 6.85 -9.95 -7.68
CA GLU A 404 6.15 -9.81 -6.38
C GLU A 404 4.90 -10.72 -6.30
N PRO A 405 4.41 -11.07 -5.09
CA PRO A 405 3.10 -11.70 -4.93
C PRO A 405 1.97 -10.81 -5.49
N SER A 406 1.00 -11.41 -6.17
CA SER A 406 -0.20 -10.72 -6.67
C SER A 406 -1.37 -10.92 -5.72
N SER A 407 -2.19 -9.88 -5.53
CA SER A 407 -3.44 -10.02 -4.78
C SER A 407 -4.54 -10.64 -5.64
N GLN A 408 -5.47 -11.37 -5.00
CA GLN A 408 -6.61 -11.98 -5.70
C GLN A 408 -7.44 -10.93 -6.45
N ALA A 409 -7.68 -9.77 -5.83
CA ALA A 409 -8.43 -8.67 -6.43
C ALA A 409 -7.77 -8.16 -7.73
N LEU A 410 -6.44 -8.00 -7.75
CA LEU A 410 -5.73 -7.57 -8.95
C LEU A 410 -5.86 -8.61 -10.07
N VAL A 411 -5.74 -9.89 -9.72
CA VAL A 411 -5.86 -11.01 -10.66
C VAL A 411 -7.26 -11.07 -11.25
N ASP A 412 -8.30 -10.99 -10.42
CA ASP A 412 -9.70 -11.03 -10.86
C ASP A 412 -10.02 -9.87 -11.79
N THR A 413 -9.51 -8.67 -11.52
CA THR A 413 -9.68 -7.51 -12.41
C THR A 413 -9.01 -7.73 -13.77
N TRP A 414 -7.73 -8.05 -13.78
CA TRP A 414 -6.94 -8.04 -15.03
C TRP A 414 -7.14 -9.27 -15.91
N SER A 415 -7.38 -10.44 -15.32
CA SER A 415 -7.60 -11.68 -16.07
C SER A 415 -8.93 -11.76 -16.80
N THR A 416 -9.87 -10.83 -16.55
CA THR A 416 -11.13 -10.73 -17.31
C THR A 416 -10.96 -10.08 -18.68
N SER A 417 -9.97 -9.18 -18.82
CA SER A 417 -9.83 -8.32 -19.99
C SER A 417 -8.71 -8.77 -20.93
N LEU A 418 -7.72 -9.49 -20.40
CA LEU A 418 -6.56 -9.96 -21.14
C LEU A 418 -6.05 -11.29 -20.59
N ARG A 419 -5.10 -11.91 -21.30
CA ARG A 419 -4.39 -13.10 -20.81
C ARG A 419 -3.37 -12.68 -19.76
N LEU A 420 -3.69 -12.93 -18.49
CA LEU A 420 -2.85 -12.61 -17.35
C LEU A 420 -1.99 -13.81 -16.97
N PHE A 421 -0.69 -13.62 -16.86
CA PHE A 421 0.24 -14.66 -16.43
C PHE A 421 0.91 -14.25 -15.11
N ASN A 422 1.03 -15.19 -14.18
CA ASN A 422 1.92 -15.06 -13.03
C ASN A 422 3.17 -15.89 -13.28
N TRP A 423 4.31 -15.21 -13.25
CA TRP A 423 5.59 -15.80 -13.60
C TRP A 423 6.56 -15.74 -12.42
N TYR A 424 7.11 -16.91 -12.08
CA TYR A 424 8.04 -17.09 -10.99
C TYR A 424 9.36 -17.72 -11.44
N GLY A 425 10.45 -17.14 -10.99
CA GLY A 425 11.76 -17.77 -10.95
C GLY A 425 12.77 -16.83 -10.28
N PRO A 426 13.70 -17.35 -9.47
CA PRO A 426 14.87 -16.62 -9.05
C PRO A 426 15.88 -16.46 -10.20
N THR A 427 16.88 -15.60 -10.02
CA THR A 427 17.92 -15.40 -11.03
C THR A 427 18.68 -16.68 -11.33
N GLU A 428 18.94 -17.52 -10.32
CA GLU A 428 19.69 -18.78 -10.44
C GLU A 428 19.07 -19.85 -11.36
N VAL A 429 17.89 -19.60 -11.92
CA VAL A 429 17.21 -20.49 -12.89
C VAL A 429 16.89 -19.79 -14.22
N ALA A 430 17.71 -18.82 -14.61
CA ALA A 430 17.54 -18.04 -15.84
C ALA A 430 16.15 -17.41 -15.88
N ASN A 431 15.77 -16.80 -14.76
CA ASN A 431 14.54 -16.03 -14.56
C ASN A 431 13.23 -16.83 -14.49
N GLY A 432 13.12 -17.97 -15.16
CA GLY A 432 11.87 -18.74 -15.20
C GLY A 432 11.99 -20.15 -14.66
N SER A 433 11.21 -20.47 -13.63
CA SER A 433 10.95 -21.87 -13.25
C SER A 433 9.50 -22.30 -13.35
N HIS A 434 8.53 -21.41 -13.07
CA HIS A 434 7.11 -21.72 -13.08
C HIS A 434 6.31 -20.58 -13.72
N CYS A 435 5.17 -20.93 -14.34
CA CYS A 435 4.22 -19.94 -14.83
C CYS A 435 2.78 -20.48 -14.78
N ALA A 436 1.86 -19.61 -14.38
CA ALA A 436 0.42 -19.84 -14.42
C ALA A 436 -0.24 -18.81 -15.33
N GLU A 437 -1.13 -19.25 -16.21
CA GLU A 437 -2.17 -18.36 -16.75
C GLU A 437 -3.27 -18.24 -15.70
N LEU A 438 -3.45 -17.03 -15.18
CA LEU A 438 -4.39 -16.73 -14.12
C LEU A 438 -5.78 -16.45 -14.71
N LYS A 439 -6.81 -16.94 -14.04
CA LYS A 439 -8.21 -16.79 -14.45
C LYS A 439 -9.02 -16.13 -13.32
N PRO A 440 -10.13 -15.45 -13.66
CA PRO A 440 -10.98 -14.82 -12.65
C PRO A 440 -11.49 -15.86 -11.63
N GLY A 441 -11.41 -15.54 -10.35
CA GLY A 441 -11.85 -16.38 -9.23
C GLY A 441 -10.98 -17.60 -8.94
N ALA A 442 -9.88 -17.81 -9.69
CA ALA A 442 -8.93 -18.89 -9.42
C ALA A 442 -7.87 -18.42 -8.40
N THR A 443 -7.45 -19.32 -7.51
CA THR A 443 -6.38 -19.06 -6.55
C THR A 443 -5.11 -18.59 -7.26
N VAL A 444 -4.47 -17.54 -6.73
CA VAL A 444 -3.18 -17.06 -7.22
C VAL A 444 -2.09 -18.11 -6.97
N THR A 445 -1.57 -18.70 -8.04
CA THR A 445 -0.50 -19.71 -7.99
C THR A 445 0.68 -19.25 -8.83
N ILE A 446 1.87 -19.83 -8.60
CA ILE A 446 3.02 -19.66 -9.50
C ILE A 446 2.96 -20.63 -10.68
N GLY A 447 2.02 -21.57 -10.64
CA GLY A 447 1.73 -22.49 -11.73
C GLY A 447 2.49 -23.81 -11.65
N ARG A 448 2.72 -24.41 -12.81
CA ARG A 448 3.54 -25.63 -12.98
C ARG A 448 4.92 -25.29 -13.51
N PRO A 449 5.91 -26.21 -13.38
CA PRO A 449 7.23 -26.02 -13.95
C PRO A 449 7.20 -25.67 -15.45
N PHE A 450 8.04 -24.72 -15.86
CA PHE A 450 8.28 -24.38 -17.27
C PHE A 450 8.87 -25.55 -18.06
N PRO A 451 8.83 -25.50 -19.41
CA PRO A 451 9.54 -26.45 -20.26
C PRO A 451 10.99 -26.69 -19.82
N ASN A 452 11.31 -27.96 -19.56
CA ASN A 452 12.57 -28.49 -19.05
C ASN A 452 13.01 -27.97 -17.66
N ALA A 453 12.11 -27.36 -16.91
CA ALA A 453 12.31 -27.02 -15.51
C ALA A 453 11.89 -28.19 -14.61
N VAL A 454 12.52 -28.23 -13.43
CA VAL A 454 12.15 -29.10 -12.32
C VAL A 454 11.80 -28.23 -11.12
N GLY A 455 10.68 -28.51 -10.46
CA GLY A 455 10.22 -27.85 -9.24
C GLY A 455 9.78 -28.88 -8.22
N LEU A 456 10.59 -29.11 -7.20
CA LEU A 456 10.33 -30.07 -6.12
C LEU A 456 9.99 -29.33 -4.84
N ILE A 457 8.99 -29.80 -4.12
CA ILE A 457 8.66 -29.29 -2.78
C ILE A 457 9.14 -30.34 -1.80
N LEU A 458 10.18 -30.01 -1.02
CA LEU A 458 10.86 -30.94 -0.14
C LEU A 458 10.78 -30.51 1.33
N ASP A 459 10.76 -31.48 2.24
CA ASP A 459 10.89 -31.27 3.68
C ASP A 459 12.35 -31.04 4.10
N ASP A 460 12.57 -30.81 5.40
CA ASP A 460 13.89 -30.58 6.00
C ASP A 460 14.88 -31.75 5.81
N TYR A 461 14.39 -32.92 5.41
CA TYR A 461 15.18 -34.13 5.13
C TYR A 461 15.35 -34.38 3.63
N LEU A 462 15.03 -33.40 2.77
CA LEU A 462 15.07 -33.48 1.31
C LEU A 462 14.12 -34.53 0.71
N ARG A 463 13.02 -34.86 1.40
CA ARG A 463 11.99 -35.80 0.93
C ARG A 463 10.80 -35.03 0.36
N PRO A 464 10.10 -35.56 -0.66
CA PRO A 464 8.95 -34.88 -1.25
C PRO A 464 7.82 -34.63 -0.22
N SER A 465 7.33 -33.40 -0.18
CA SER A 465 6.19 -33.01 0.65
C SER A 465 4.87 -33.45 0.00
N PRO A 466 3.92 -34.02 0.76
CA PRO A 466 2.61 -34.40 0.23
C PRO A 466 1.76 -33.22 -0.27
N VAL A 467 0.72 -33.53 -1.04
CA VAL A 467 -0.23 -32.51 -1.54
C VAL A 467 -0.87 -31.74 -0.38
N GLY A 468 -0.80 -30.42 -0.42
CA GLY A 468 -1.31 -29.51 0.61
C GLY A 468 -0.36 -29.28 1.80
N ILE A 469 0.76 -29.99 1.88
CA ILE A 469 1.76 -29.82 2.95
C ILE A 469 2.84 -28.84 2.49
N ILE A 470 3.20 -27.93 3.39
CA ILE A 470 4.21 -26.90 3.16
C ILE A 470 5.60 -27.55 3.20
N GLY A 471 6.43 -27.23 2.23
CA GLY A 471 7.85 -27.55 2.19
C GLY A 471 8.65 -26.44 1.51
N GLN A 472 9.95 -26.63 1.39
CA GLN A 472 10.82 -25.72 0.65
C GLN A 472 10.82 -26.06 -0.84
N LEU A 473 10.77 -25.04 -1.70
CA LEU A 473 10.84 -25.19 -3.14
C LEU A 473 12.31 -25.32 -3.59
N TYR A 474 12.63 -26.44 -4.26
CA TYR A 474 13.91 -26.72 -4.90
C TYR A 474 13.71 -26.72 -6.41
N LEU A 475 14.62 -26.06 -7.12
CA LEU A 475 14.51 -25.84 -8.55
C LEU A 475 15.63 -26.56 -9.30
N GLY A 476 15.33 -27.11 -10.47
CA GLY A 476 16.31 -27.81 -11.28
C GLY A 476 15.99 -27.77 -12.77
N GLY A 477 16.68 -28.61 -13.53
CA GLY A 477 16.52 -28.71 -14.97
C GLY A 477 17.40 -27.75 -15.75
N LYS A 478 17.04 -27.50 -17.01
CA LYS A 478 17.91 -26.82 -17.98
C LYS A 478 18.09 -25.32 -17.73
N GLY A 479 17.24 -24.70 -16.91
CA GLY A 479 17.35 -23.28 -16.58
C GLY A 479 18.43 -22.95 -15.55
N LEU A 480 19.01 -23.96 -14.88
CA LEU A 480 19.98 -23.74 -13.81
C LEU A 480 21.18 -22.92 -14.28
N ALA A 481 21.53 -21.91 -13.48
CA ALA A 481 22.80 -21.21 -13.60
C ALA A 481 23.98 -22.18 -13.37
N ARG A 482 25.12 -21.87 -14.00
CA ARG A 482 26.37 -22.57 -13.72
C ARG A 482 26.75 -22.44 -12.24
N GLY A 483 26.49 -21.28 -11.65
CA GLY A 483 26.71 -20.99 -10.24
C GLY A 483 26.95 -19.51 -10.02
N TYR A 484 27.63 -19.19 -8.91
CA TYR A 484 28.06 -17.84 -8.58
C TYR A 484 29.52 -17.63 -9.00
N LEU A 485 29.76 -16.56 -9.74
CA LEU A 485 31.08 -16.14 -10.22
C LEU A 485 32.01 -15.93 -9.02
N ASN A 486 33.21 -16.49 -9.08
CA ASN A 486 34.23 -16.40 -8.02
C ASN A 486 33.75 -16.80 -6.61
N ARG A 487 32.73 -17.67 -6.51
CA ARG A 487 32.11 -18.12 -5.26
C ARG A 487 31.76 -19.63 -5.29
N PRO A 488 32.75 -20.54 -5.39
CA PRO A 488 32.50 -21.98 -5.48
C PRO A 488 31.87 -22.57 -4.22
N GLU A 489 32.22 -22.06 -3.04
CA GLU A 489 31.66 -22.53 -1.76
C GLU A 489 30.15 -22.23 -1.66
N LEU A 490 29.75 -20.99 -1.94
CA LEU A 490 28.34 -20.60 -1.98
C LEU A 490 27.59 -21.35 -3.09
N THR A 491 28.26 -21.63 -4.21
CA THR A 491 27.68 -22.45 -5.28
C THR A 491 27.41 -23.87 -4.78
N ALA A 492 28.34 -24.51 -4.07
CA ALA A 492 28.13 -25.84 -3.51
C ALA A 492 27.06 -25.86 -2.41
N GLU A 493 26.95 -24.78 -1.63
CA GLU A 493 25.91 -24.62 -0.60
C GLU A 493 24.51 -24.52 -1.22
N LYS A 494 24.32 -23.65 -2.23
CA LYS A 494 23.00 -23.37 -2.80
C LYS A 494 22.60 -24.30 -3.94
N PHE A 495 23.55 -24.83 -4.69
CA PHE A 495 23.32 -25.76 -5.79
C PHE A 495 23.73 -27.18 -5.38
N ILE A 496 22.86 -27.80 -4.60
CA ILE A 496 23.09 -29.12 -4.00
C ILE A 496 22.88 -30.25 -5.01
N THR A 497 23.42 -31.43 -4.67
CA THR A 497 23.07 -32.69 -5.32
C THR A 497 21.95 -33.36 -4.52
N TRP A 498 20.80 -33.59 -5.13
CA TRP A 498 19.68 -34.24 -4.47
C TRP A 498 20.03 -35.71 -4.20
N PRO A 499 20.00 -36.18 -2.93
CA PRO A 499 20.51 -37.52 -2.58
C PRO A 499 19.71 -38.68 -3.18
N VAL A 500 18.48 -38.42 -3.66
CA VAL A 500 17.59 -39.47 -4.22
C VAL A 500 17.99 -39.84 -5.65
N THR A 501 18.23 -38.87 -6.53
CA THR A 501 18.53 -39.11 -7.95
C THR A 501 19.94 -38.70 -8.36
N GLY A 502 20.66 -37.96 -7.53
CA GLY A 502 21.94 -37.35 -7.88
C GLY A 502 21.81 -36.11 -8.78
N GLU A 503 20.59 -35.62 -9.01
CA GLU A 503 20.37 -34.41 -9.82
C GLU A 503 20.79 -33.15 -9.07
N ARG A 504 21.27 -32.15 -9.83
CA ARG A 504 21.62 -30.85 -9.29
C ARG A 504 20.35 -30.01 -9.09
N LEU A 505 20.16 -29.47 -7.90
CA LEU A 505 19.03 -28.60 -7.52
C LEU A 505 19.54 -27.30 -6.91
N TYR A 506 18.91 -26.19 -7.24
CA TYR A 506 19.04 -24.92 -6.54
C TYR A 506 18.03 -24.84 -5.39
N GLN A 507 18.54 -24.59 -4.19
CA GLN A 507 17.74 -24.35 -2.99
C GLN A 507 17.22 -22.91 -2.99
N SER A 508 15.95 -22.70 -3.36
CA SER A 508 15.42 -21.35 -3.60
C SER A 508 15.26 -20.48 -2.34
N GLY A 509 15.10 -21.11 -1.18
CA GLY A 509 14.72 -20.43 0.07
C GLY A 509 13.23 -20.07 0.17
N ASP A 510 12.39 -20.43 -0.82
CA ASP A 510 10.95 -20.17 -0.81
C ASP A 510 10.16 -21.35 -0.22
N LEU A 511 9.13 -21.06 0.58
CA LEU A 511 8.13 -22.01 1.05
C LEU A 511 7.02 -22.14 0.02
N ALA A 512 6.61 -23.38 -0.26
CA ALA A 512 5.56 -23.67 -1.21
C ALA A 512 4.77 -24.93 -0.82
N ARG A 513 3.62 -25.14 -1.45
CA ARG A 513 2.89 -26.42 -1.38
C ARG A 513 2.23 -26.76 -2.72
N TRP A 514 2.03 -28.05 -2.94
CA TRP A 514 1.24 -28.55 -4.07
C TRP A 514 -0.24 -28.37 -3.80
N LEU A 515 -0.97 -27.87 -4.80
CA LEU A 515 -2.43 -27.90 -4.82
C LEU A 515 -2.92 -29.23 -5.44
N PRO A 516 -4.18 -29.63 -5.20
CA PRO A 516 -4.72 -30.90 -5.69
C PRO A 516 -4.73 -31.06 -7.22
N ASP A 517 -4.65 -29.96 -7.96
CA ASP A 517 -4.58 -29.93 -9.42
C ASP A 517 -3.13 -29.89 -9.95
N GLY A 518 -2.14 -29.98 -9.06
CA GLY A 518 -0.72 -29.93 -9.41
C GLY A 518 -0.18 -28.54 -9.71
N GLN A 519 -0.91 -27.48 -9.38
CA GLN A 519 -0.35 -26.13 -9.33
C GLN A 519 0.47 -25.95 -8.05
N VAL A 520 1.42 -25.01 -8.07
CA VAL A 520 2.21 -24.65 -6.89
C VAL A 520 1.74 -23.32 -6.33
N GLU A 521 1.42 -23.31 -5.04
CA GLU A 521 1.19 -22.10 -4.25
C GLU A 521 2.49 -21.73 -3.51
N CYS A 522 2.96 -20.49 -3.69
CA CYS A 522 4.15 -19.96 -3.03
C CYS A 522 3.74 -19.12 -1.81
N LEU A 523 4.33 -19.42 -0.65
CA LEU A 523 3.91 -18.94 0.67
C LEU A 523 4.89 -17.95 1.30
N GLY A 524 5.93 -17.54 0.58
CA GLY A 524 6.96 -16.61 1.06
C GLY A 524 8.31 -17.29 1.29
N ARG A 525 9.20 -16.64 2.06
CA ARG A 525 10.59 -17.09 2.25
C ARG A 525 10.83 -17.71 3.61
N ILE A 526 11.79 -18.64 3.65
CA ILE A 526 12.36 -19.23 4.87
C ILE A 526 13.41 -18.30 5.48
N ASP A 527 14.16 -17.61 4.62
CA ASP A 527 15.23 -16.69 5.02
C ASP A 527 14.74 -15.23 5.09
N HIS A 528 15.67 -14.35 5.45
CA HIS A 528 15.41 -12.92 5.64
C HIS A 528 15.55 -12.11 4.35
N GLN A 529 15.58 -12.73 3.17
CA GLN A 529 15.52 -11.96 1.94
C GLN A 529 14.15 -11.32 1.80
N VAL A 530 14.17 -10.08 1.37
CA VAL A 530 12.98 -9.25 1.27
C VAL A 530 12.89 -8.66 -0.12
N LYS A 531 11.66 -8.36 -0.54
CA LYS A 531 11.42 -7.57 -1.75
C LYS A 531 11.12 -6.14 -1.32
N VAL A 532 12.04 -5.23 -1.64
CA VAL A 532 11.93 -3.80 -1.31
C VAL A 532 11.81 -3.05 -2.63
N ARG A 533 10.68 -2.38 -2.86
CA ARG A 533 10.42 -1.55 -4.05
C ARG A 533 10.61 -2.32 -5.37
N GLY A 534 10.20 -3.58 -5.44
CA GLY A 534 10.38 -4.45 -6.61
C GLY A 534 11.78 -5.08 -6.74
N PHE A 535 12.72 -4.77 -5.85
CA PHE A 535 14.07 -5.33 -5.86
C PHE A 535 14.23 -6.41 -4.79
N ARG A 536 14.89 -7.52 -5.15
CA ARG A 536 15.28 -8.57 -4.21
C ARG A 536 16.53 -8.13 -3.47
N VAL A 537 16.41 -7.94 -2.16
CA VAL A 537 17.50 -7.49 -1.28
C VAL A 537 17.80 -8.57 -0.23
N GLU A 538 19.06 -8.98 -0.17
CA GLU A 538 19.62 -9.76 0.93
C GLU A 538 19.98 -8.80 2.05
N LEU A 539 19.30 -8.91 3.19
CA LEU A 539 19.61 -8.06 4.34
C LEU A 539 21.05 -8.25 4.81
N GLY A 540 21.56 -9.48 4.72
CA GLY A 540 22.96 -9.82 4.97
C GLY A 540 23.98 -9.06 4.10
N GLU A 541 23.61 -8.66 2.88
CA GLU A 541 24.49 -7.85 2.02
C GLU A 541 24.78 -6.49 2.67
N VAL A 542 23.68 -5.90 3.15
CA VAL A 542 23.69 -4.60 3.77
C VAL A 542 24.37 -4.68 5.14
N GLU A 543 24.13 -5.76 5.90
CA GLU A 543 24.77 -6.06 7.19
C GLU A 543 26.30 -6.13 7.06
N ALA A 544 26.83 -6.92 6.13
CA ALA A 544 28.28 -7.12 6.04
C ALA A 544 29.01 -5.91 5.43
N ILE A 545 28.39 -5.13 4.53
CA ILE A 545 28.97 -3.84 4.12
C ILE A 545 28.99 -2.87 5.29
N LEU A 546 27.91 -2.80 6.08
CA LEU A 546 27.88 -2.04 7.32
C LEU A 546 29.03 -2.45 8.26
N GLU A 547 29.25 -3.75 8.47
CA GLU A 547 30.33 -4.29 9.31
C GLU A 547 31.74 -4.05 8.77
N SER A 548 31.89 -3.78 7.47
CA SER A 548 33.18 -3.40 6.89
C SER A 548 33.55 -1.92 7.14
N HIS A 549 32.61 -1.11 7.63
CA HIS A 549 32.89 0.26 8.04
C HIS A 549 33.71 0.28 9.35
N PRO A 550 34.79 1.07 9.47
CA PRO A 550 35.70 1.04 10.64
C PRO A 550 35.05 1.28 12.01
N THR A 551 33.85 1.88 12.04
CA THR A 551 33.13 2.23 13.26
C THR A 551 32.03 1.22 13.63
N VAL A 552 31.80 0.19 12.83
CA VAL A 552 30.76 -0.83 13.04
C VAL A 552 31.44 -2.18 13.24
N THR A 553 31.15 -2.85 14.36
CA THR A 553 31.68 -4.18 14.69
C THR A 553 30.68 -5.30 14.39
N GLN A 554 29.38 -5.04 14.55
CA GLN A 554 28.31 -5.98 14.18
C GLN A 554 27.11 -5.19 13.61
N ALA A 555 26.39 -5.76 12.64
CA ALA A 555 25.17 -5.16 12.10
C ALA A 555 24.03 -6.19 11.92
N CYS A 556 22.80 -5.73 11.95
CA CYS A 556 21.60 -6.50 11.61
C CYS A 556 20.62 -5.59 10.85
N VAL A 557 20.05 -6.02 9.73
CA VAL A 557 19.13 -5.20 8.93
C VAL A 557 17.75 -5.87 8.90
N LEU A 558 16.67 -5.09 8.93
CA LEU A 558 15.28 -5.54 8.89
C LEU A 558 14.45 -4.70 7.91
N VAL A 559 13.29 -5.22 7.50
CA VAL A 559 12.24 -4.43 6.83
C VAL A 559 11.16 -4.04 7.81
N GLN A 560 10.92 -2.74 7.94
CA GLN A 560 9.85 -2.14 8.74
C GLN A 560 9.10 -1.12 7.87
N ASP A 561 7.77 -1.17 7.84
CA ASP A 561 6.92 -0.31 7.02
C ASP A 561 7.36 -0.20 5.54
N LYS A 562 7.76 -1.32 4.93
CA LYS A 562 8.27 -1.44 3.54
C LYS A 562 9.63 -0.74 3.28
N HIS A 563 10.40 -0.41 4.32
CA HIS A 563 11.73 0.21 4.23
C HIS A 563 12.81 -0.62 4.95
N LEU A 564 14.07 -0.48 4.54
CA LEU A 564 15.22 -1.13 5.17
C LEU A 564 15.70 -0.31 6.39
N VAL A 565 15.98 -0.97 7.52
CA VAL A 565 16.51 -0.35 8.74
C VAL A 565 17.73 -1.16 9.21
N GLY A 566 18.87 -0.50 9.45
CA GLY A 566 20.12 -1.15 9.88
C GLY A 566 20.48 -0.91 11.35
N TYR A 567 20.47 -1.95 12.17
CA TYR A 567 20.90 -1.93 13.58
C TYR A 567 22.41 -2.20 13.65
N VAL A 568 23.18 -1.34 14.30
CA VAL A 568 24.66 -1.39 14.32
C VAL A 568 25.22 -1.36 15.73
N CYS A 569 26.33 -2.07 15.95
CA CYS A 569 27.02 -2.22 17.22
C CYS A 569 28.54 -2.06 17.04
N PRO A 570 29.26 -1.34 17.93
CA PRO A 570 28.72 -0.55 19.03
C PRO A 570 27.88 0.62 18.50
N ALA A 571 27.08 1.22 19.38
CA ALA A 571 26.35 2.44 19.04
C ALA A 571 27.32 3.47 18.46
N LEU A 572 27.01 3.97 17.26
CA LEU A 572 27.87 4.91 16.54
C LEU A 572 28.06 6.17 17.39
N SER A 573 29.31 6.50 17.72
CA SER A 573 29.67 7.70 18.48
C SER A 573 29.75 8.98 17.61
N GLY A 574 29.32 8.91 16.35
CA GLY A 574 29.37 9.97 15.34
C GLY A 574 28.10 10.01 14.47
N ASP A 575 28.13 10.77 13.38
CA ASP A 575 26.95 10.99 12.52
C ASP A 575 26.56 9.73 11.74
N SER A 576 25.38 9.18 12.02
CA SER A 576 24.79 8.06 11.28
C SER A 576 24.63 8.36 9.79
N GLU A 577 24.49 9.63 9.41
CA GLU A 577 24.47 10.04 7.99
C GLU A 577 25.81 9.83 7.30
N ALA A 578 26.95 9.97 7.99
CA ALA A 578 28.25 9.70 7.37
C ALA A 578 28.39 8.21 6.96
N VAL A 579 27.83 7.30 7.76
CA VAL A 579 27.81 5.86 7.44
C VAL A 579 26.81 5.58 6.31
N LEU A 580 25.65 6.24 6.28
CA LEU A 580 24.67 6.12 5.20
C LEU A 580 25.17 6.73 3.87
N ASP A 581 25.90 7.84 3.90
CA ASP A 581 26.61 8.44 2.77
C ASP A 581 27.67 7.49 2.22
N TRP A 582 28.46 6.90 3.11
CA TRP A 582 29.42 5.88 2.71
C TRP A 582 28.72 4.66 2.09
N LEU A 583 27.63 4.16 2.70
CA LEU A 583 26.82 3.10 2.11
C LEU A 583 26.28 3.48 0.72
N ARG A 584 25.88 4.74 0.48
CA ARG A 584 25.45 5.21 -0.85
C ARG A 584 26.55 5.22 -1.89
N SER A 585 27.82 5.33 -1.49
CA SER A 585 28.94 5.11 -2.39
C SER A 585 29.13 3.62 -2.71
N CYS A 586 28.82 2.72 -1.78
CA CYS A 586 29.06 1.28 -1.95
C CYS A 586 27.86 0.50 -2.52
N LEU A 587 26.63 0.97 -2.30
CA LEU A 587 25.38 0.26 -2.56
C LEU A 587 24.43 1.05 -3.50
N PRO A 588 23.61 0.34 -4.30
CA PRO A 588 22.50 0.94 -5.03
C PRO A 588 21.49 1.57 -4.07
N HIS A 589 20.79 2.60 -4.55
CA HIS A 589 19.81 3.35 -3.75
C HIS A 589 18.72 2.49 -3.09
N TYR A 590 18.33 1.35 -3.68
CA TYR A 590 17.30 0.46 -3.13
C TYR A 590 17.81 -0.50 -2.05
N MET A 591 19.12 -0.63 -1.87
CA MET A 591 19.76 -1.47 -0.83
C MET A 591 20.21 -0.66 0.39
N VAL A 592 20.31 0.67 0.26
CA VAL A 592 20.72 1.54 1.36
C VAL A 592 19.59 1.58 2.41
N PRO A 593 19.85 1.27 3.69
CA PRO A 593 18.88 1.45 4.76
C PRO A 593 18.37 2.88 4.79
N SER A 594 17.07 3.03 5.00
CA SER A 594 16.46 4.33 5.22
C SER A 594 16.86 4.94 6.57
N ALA A 595 17.32 4.13 7.54
CA ALA A 595 17.87 4.59 8.80
C ALA A 595 18.84 3.58 9.45
N LEU A 596 19.67 4.07 10.39
CA LEU A 596 20.54 3.24 11.24
C LEU A 596 20.20 3.40 12.73
N VAL A 597 20.23 2.30 13.49
CA VAL A 597 19.93 2.26 14.93
C VAL A 597 21.14 1.75 15.70
N GLY A 598 21.76 2.59 16.51
CA GLY A 598 22.91 2.21 17.34
C GLY A 598 22.50 1.42 18.58
N LEU A 599 23.11 0.26 18.81
CA LEU A 599 22.89 -0.57 19.99
C LEU A 599 24.20 -0.84 20.74
N ALA A 600 24.14 -0.95 22.06
CA ALA A 600 25.29 -1.34 22.89
C ALA A 600 25.73 -2.79 22.58
N GLU A 601 24.75 -3.67 22.33
CA GLU A 601 24.94 -5.04 21.86
C GLU A 601 23.73 -5.48 21.04
N LEU A 602 23.92 -6.39 20.07
CA LEU A 602 22.81 -7.02 19.37
C LEU A 602 22.17 -8.09 20.28
N PRO A 603 20.83 -8.11 20.45
CA PRO A 603 20.17 -9.12 21.25
C PRO A 603 20.45 -10.51 20.69
N ARG A 604 20.64 -11.51 21.55
CA ARG A 604 20.97 -12.88 21.14
C ARG A 604 19.96 -13.88 21.68
N THR A 605 19.64 -14.87 20.85
CA THR A 605 18.90 -16.07 21.22
C THR A 605 19.71 -16.90 22.23
N PRO A 606 19.08 -17.84 22.98
CA PRO A 606 19.79 -18.75 23.88
C PRO A 606 20.90 -19.60 23.22
N VAL A 607 20.89 -19.71 21.88
CA VAL A 607 21.88 -20.43 21.07
C VAL A 607 22.98 -19.51 20.50
N GLY A 608 23.01 -18.23 20.90
CA GLY A 608 24.07 -17.28 20.57
C GLY A 608 23.92 -16.54 19.23
N LYS A 609 22.87 -16.81 18.45
CA LYS A 609 22.53 -16.06 17.21
C LYS A 609 21.82 -14.75 17.53
N VAL A 610 21.94 -13.72 16.68
CA VAL A 610 21.18 -12.46 16.81
C VAL A 610 19.68 -12.74 16.79
N ASP A 611 18.96 -12.27 17.81
CA ASP A 611 17.51 -12.38 17.93
C ASP A 611 16.84 -11.19 17.25
N ARG A 612 16.54 -11.36 15.96
CA ARG A 612 15.88 -10.35 15.12
C ARG A 612 14.50 -9.93 15.61
N LYS A 613 13.78 -10.81 16.32
CA LYS A 613 12.45 -10.50 16.86
C LYS A 613 12.52 -9.67 18.14
N ALA A 614 13.64 -9.76 18.85
CA ALA A 614 13.94 -8.97 20.04
C ALA A 614 14.59 -7.62 19.71
N LEU A 615 14.88 -7.33 18.43
CA LEU A 615 15.33 -5.99 18.03
C LEU A 615 14.23 -4.98 18.30
N PRO A 616 14.56 -3.80 18.86
CA PRO A 616 13.57 -2.78 19.15
C PRO A 616 12.88 -2.36 17.86
N PRO A 617 11.54 -2.23 17.83
CA PRO A 617 10.86 -1.74 16.65
C PRO A 617 11.39 -0.35 16.30
N PHE A 618 11.94 -0.20 15.09
CA PHE A 618 12.25 1.11 14.54
C PHE A 618 11.03 1.56 13.78
N HIS A 619 10.28 2.41 14.45
CA HIS A 619 9.42 3.33 13.73
C HIS A 619 10.34 4.29 12.98
N PHE A 620 9.93 4.79 11.82
CA PHE A 620 10.52 6.00 11.23
C PHE A 620 10.21 7.23 12.10
N ASN A 621 10.43 7.10 13.41
CA ASN A 621 10.57 8.13 14.42
C ASN A 621 11.98 8.68 14.25
N CYS A 622 12.13 9.36 13.14
CA CYS A 622 12.94 10.54 13.03
C CYS A 622 13.06 11.22 14.42
N SER A 623 14.26 11.18 15.01
CA SER A 623 14.48 11.81 16.32
C SER A 623 14.48 13.33 16.13
N PRO A 624 13.93 14.12 17.09
CA PRO A 624 14.08 15.56 17.06
C PRO A 624 15.58 15.87 17.00
N THR A 625 16.01 16.58 15.97
CA THR A 625 17.41 16.95 15.83
C THR A 625 17.74 18.15 16.72
N ASP A 626 18.98 18.22 17.20
CA ASP A 626 19.64 19.47 17.64
C ASP A 626 19.90 20.42 16.45
N THR A 627 19.24 20.22 15.29
CA THR A 627 19.28 21.19 14.20
C THR A 627 18.51 22.40 14.68
N ASP A 628 19.24 23.44 15.05
CA ASP A 628 18.66 24.73 15.39
C ASP A 628 17.91 25.24 14.14
N LEU A 629 16.58 25.00 14.11
CA LEU A 629 15.68 25.38 13.02
C LEU A 629 15.74 26.89 12.74
N SER A 630 16.31 27.68 13.67
CA SER A 630 16.58 29.11 13.50
C SER A 630 17.70 29.44 12.50
N THR A 631 18.48 28.44 12.06
CA THR A 631 19.64 28.61 11.14
C THR A 631 19.35 28.25 9.68
N LEU A 632 18.12 27.82 9.36
CA LEU A 632 17.74 27.34 8.03
C LEU A 632 17.39 28.50 7.07
N SER A 633 17.73 28.35 5.80
CA SER A 633 17.27 29.30 4.79
C SER A 633 15.75 29.18 4.57
N PRO A 634 15.05 30.22 4.07
CA PRO A 634 13.61 30.17 3.79
C PRO A 634 13.23 29.01 2.86
N VAL A 635 14.07 28.77 1.85
CA VAL A 635 13.91 27.67 0.89
C VAL A 635 14.14 26.31 1.55
N GLU A 636 15.13 26.20 2.44
CA GLU A 636 15.38 24.98 3.22
C GLU A 636 14.20 24.62 4.12
N SER A 637 13.68 25.58 4.90
CA SER A 637 12.51 25.36 5.77
C SER A 637 11.25 24.99 4.98
N GLN A 638 11.01 25.66 3.86
CA GLN A 638 9.80 25.44 3.07
C GLN A 638 9.84 24.12 2.28
N LEU A 639 11.01 23.73 1.77
CA LEU A 639 11.23 22.40 1.20
C LEU A 639 11.05 21.31 2.26
N LEU A 640 11.65 21.49 3.45
CA LEU A 640 11.55 20.55 4.56
C LEU A 640 10.09 20.31 4.95
N GLN A 641 9.32 21.39 5.12
CA GLN A 641 7.91 21.32 5.47
C GLN A 641 7.09 20.65 4.36
N THR A 642 7.35 20.98 3.10
CA THR A 642 6.65 20.38 1.96
C THR A 642 6.87 18.86 1.89
N VAL A 643 8.11 18.45 2.12
CA VAL A 643 8.49 17.03 2.15
C VAL A 643 7.84 16.33 3.35
N ALA A 644 7.80 16.98 4.52
CA ALA A 644 7.11 16.50 5.71
C ALA A 644 5.63 16.24 5.43
N ASP A 645 4.95 17.21 4.81
CA ASP A 645 3.52 17.12 4.51
C ASP A 645 3.21 15.99 3.50
N CYS A 646 4.02 15.87 2.44
CA CYS A 646 3.83 14.84 1.41
C CYS A 646 4.13 13.43 1.92
N LEU A 647 5.08 13.28 2.84
CA LEU A 647 5.44 11.99 3.43
C LEU A 647 4.68 11.70 4.73
N ARG A 648 3.85 12.64 5.20
CA ARG A 648 3.11 12.60 6.46
C ARG A 648 4.03 12.40 7.68
N LEU A 649 5.19 13.06 7.63
CA LEU A 649 6.16 13.13 8.71
C LEU A 649 6.11 14.52 9.35
N ASP A 650 6.62 14.66 10.55
CA ASP A 650 6.82 15.97 11.19
C ASP A 650 8.08 16.64 10.57
N ALA A 651 8.07 17.96 10.38
CA ALA A 651 9.21 18.64 9.78
C ALA A 651 10.44 18.65 10.71
N SER A 652 10.23 18.72 12.04
CA SER A 652 11.30 18.74 13.05
C SER A 652 12.10 17.44 13.12
N VAL A 653 11.54 16.39 12.55
CA VAL A 653 12.12 15.07 12.56
C VAL A 653 12.89 14.79 11.25
N ILE A 654 12.65 15.60 10.21
CA ILE A 654 13.36 15.50 8.94
C ILE A 654 14.69 16.24 9.02
N ARG A 655 15.74 15.52 8.64
CA ARG A 655 17.11 16.05 8.55
C ARG A 655 17.34 16.67 7.18
N LEU A 656 17.80 17.93 7.13
CA LEU A 656 18.12 18.58 5.85
C LEU A 656 19.29 17.93 5.14
N ASP A 657 20.22 17.35 5.89
CA ASP A 657 21.31 16.53 5.39
C ASP A 657 20.87 15.12 4.98
N SER A 658 19.63 14.70 5.30
CA SER A 658 19.06 13.49 4.72
C SER A 658 18.54 13.73 3.31
N THR A 659 18.55 12.68 2.50
CA THR A 659 17.97 12.63 1.16
C THR A 659 16.47 12.31 1.24
N PHE A 660 15.71 12.74 0.22
CA PHE A 660 14.27 12.51 0.13
C PHE A 660 13.86 11.03 0.33
N TYR A 661 14.69 10.08 -0.12
CA TYR A 661 14.39 8.65 -0.02
C TYR A 661 14.71 8.01 1.34
N GLN A 662 15.59 8.62 2.15
CA GLN A 662 15.89 8.13 3.51
C GLN A 662 14.72 8.38 4.45
N ILE A 663 14.03 9.49 4.25
CA ILE A 663 12.88 9.90 5.07
C ILE A 663 11.56 9.34 4.54
N GLY A 664 11.58 8.20 3.83
CA GLY A 664 10.36 7.52 3.37
C GLY A 664 9.81 7.96 2.02
N GLY A 665 10.51 8.83 1.28
CA GLY A 665 10.14 9.23 -0.07
C GLY A 665 10.24 8.11 -1.11
N ASN A 666 9.36 8.15 -2.10
CA ASN A 666 9.31 7.32 -3.30
C ASN A 666 8.95 8.16 -4.54
N SER A 667 9.03 7.57 -5.73
CA SER A 667 8.81 8.28 -7.01
C SER A 667 7.43 8.96 -7.12
N LEU A 668 6.38 8.43 -6.48
CA LEU A 668 5.05 9.04 -6.48
C LEU A 668 5.00 10.25 -5.53
N SER A 669 5.53 10.10 -4.32
CA SER A 669 5.66 11.22 -3.38
C SER A 669 6.64 12.29 -3.88
N ALA A 670 7.63 11.94 -4.71
CA ALA A 670 8.54 12.91 -5.35
C ALA A 670 7.78 13.82 -6.33
N ILE A 671 6.85 13.25 -7.11
CA ILE A 671 5.95 14.01 -7.98
C ILE A 671 5.05 14.94 -7.13
N GLN A 672 4.54 14.43 -6.01
CA GLN A 672 3.70 15.21 -5.07
C GLN A 672 4.48 16.36 -4.43
N VAL A 673 5.71 16.11 -3.95
CA VAL A 673 6.61 17.11 -3.39
C VAL A 673 6.94 18.18 -4.44
N VAL A 674 7.28 17.79 -5.66
CA VAL A 674 7.54 18.74 -6.74
C VAL A 674 6.32 19.63 -7.01
N ALA A 675 5.13 19.04 -7.08
CA ALA A 675 3.88 19.77 -7.29
C ALA A 675 3.49 20.67 -6.10
N GLN A 676 3.85 20.30 -4.88
CA GLN A 676 3.57 21.04 -3.65
C GLN A 676 4.61 22.15 -3.43
N CYS A 677 5.89 21.92 -3.76
CA CYS A 677 6.95 22.93 -3.75
C CYS A 677 6.63 24.05 -4.74
N GLN A 678 6.15 23.70 -5.94
CA GLN A 678 5.71 24.69 -6.94
C GLN A 678 4.54 25.55 -6.44
N ARG A 679 3.62 24.97 -5.67
CA ARG A 679 2.52 25.70 -5.00
C ARG A 679 3.02 26.58 -3.85
N ASN A 680 4.09 26.17 -3.20
CA ASN A 680 4.79 26.90 -2.15
C ASN A 680 5.84 27.88 -2.71
N GLY A 681 5.78 28.25 -4.00
CA GLY A 681 6.66 29.28 -4.56
C GLY A 681 8.12 28.84 -4.79
N LEU A 682 8.41 27.55 -4.72
CA LEU A 682 9.74 26.97 -4.95
C LEU A 682 9.80 26.23 -6.29
N ARG A 683 10.78 26.57 -7.13
CA ARG A 683 10.97 25.92 -8.43
C ARG A 683 11.88 24.70 -8.31
N LEU A 684 11.28 23.52 -8.27
CA LEU A 684 11.97 22.23 -8.10
C LEU A 684 11.69 21.29 -9.28
N ALA A 685 12.72 20.66 -9.85
CA ALA A 685 12.54 19.58 -10.84
C ALA A 685 12.69 18.21 -10.17
N ILE A 686 11.96 17.20 -10.66
CA ILE A 686 12.00 15.86 -10.07
C ILE A 686 13.39 15.20 -10.15
N ALA A 687 14.17 15.57 -11.17
CA ALA A 687 15.54 15.12 -11.34
C ALA A 687 16.45 15.58 -10.18
N ASP A 688 16.12 16.67 -9.49
CA ASP A 688 16.91 17.19 -8.37
C ASP A 688 16.70 16.39 -7.09
N LEU A 689 15.50 15.81 -6.89
CA LEU A 689 15.22 14.84 -5.81
C LEU A 689 15.82 13.45 -6.13
N ASN A 690 15.80 13.05 -7.41
CA ASN A 690 16.26 11.72 -7.83
C ASN A 690 17.80 11.55 -7.87
N ARG A 691 18.57 12.64 -7.81
CA ARG A 691 20.05 12.63 -7.86
C ARG A 691 20.74 12.32 -6.53
N ASN A 692 20.02 11.81 -5.52
CA ASN A 692 20.50 11.64 -4.14
C ASN A 692 21.05 12.94 -3.52
N ASN A 693 20.52 14.09 -3.94
CA ASN A 693 20.81 15.34 -3.25
C ASN A 693 20.17 15.30 -1.86
N THR A 694 20.92 15.72 -0.84
CA THR A 694 20.35 16.01 0.49
C THR A 694 19.28 17.10 0.34
N LEU A 695 18.27 17.14 1.21
CA LEU A 695 17.27 18.21 1.15
C LEU A 695 17.91 19.61 1.19
N ARG A 696 19.08 19.75 1.84
CA ARG A 696 19.91 20.95 1.84
C ARG A 696 20.47 21.29 0.45
N GLN A 697 20.94 20.30 -0.30
CA GLN A 697 21.39 20.47 -1.68
C GLN A 697 20.22 20.73 -2.63
N VAL A 698 19.09 20.04 -2.44
CA VAL A 698 17.84 20.28 -3.17
C VAL A 698 17.37 21.71 -2.95
N ALA A 699 17.40 22.21 -1.72
CA ALA A 699 17.06 23.59 -1.39
C ALA A 699 17.96 24.63 -2.08
N ARG A 700 19.24 24.31 -2.32
CA ARG A 700 20.16 25.18 -3.09
C ARG A 700 19.90 25.17 -4.59
N LEU A 701 19.31 24.09 -5.10
CA LEU A 701 18.94 23.93 -6.51
C LEU A 701 17.54 24.51 -6.81
N CYS A 702 16.71 24.68 -5.78
CA CYS A 702 15.45 25.42 -5.86
C CYS A 702 15.72 26.90 -6.20
N GLY A 703 15.12 27.40 -7.28
CA GLY A 703 15.09 28.83 -7.57
C GLY A 703 13.94 29.53 -6.82
N GLU A 704 14.19 30.68 -6.21
CA GLU A 704 13.16 31.55 -5.61
C GLU A 704 12.27 32.17 -6.71
N ILE A 705 10.96 32.14 -6.50
CA ILE A 705 10.01 33.01 -7.21
C ILE A 705 10.06 34.37 -6.50
N GLY A 706 10.47 35.43 -7.19
CA GLY A 706 10.91 36.70 -6.59
C GLY A 706 9.96 37.39 -5.59
N GLU A 707 10.60 38.05 -4.61
CA GLU A 707 10.14 38.91 -3.50
C GLU A 707 8.70 39.47 -3.59
N THR A 708 7.74 38.83 -2.93
CA THR A 708 6.73 39.46 -2.06
C THR A 708 5.97 38.35 -1.31
N SER A 709 5.79 38.51 0.00
CA SER A 709 5.05 37.63 0.94
C SER A 709 5.88 36.58 1.71
N THR A 710 6.54 37.02 2.79
CA THR A 710 7.02 36.18 3.90
C THR A 710 5.89 35.84 4.88
N VAL A 711 5.67 34.56 5.18
CA VAL A 711 4.78 34.09 6.26
C VAL A 711 5.52 34.21 7.60
N SER A 712 5.07 35.12 8.48
CA SER A 712 5.56 35.27 9.86
C SER A 712 4.69 34.47 10.83
N THR A 713 5.28 33.74 11.77
CA THR A 713 4.57 33.13 12.92
C THR A 713 4.10 34.24 13.86
N ILE A 714 2.92 34.79 13.60
CA ILE A 714 2.32 35.84 14.43
C ILE A 714 1.60 35.18 15.61
N VAL A 715 2.15 35.32 16.82
CA VAL A 715 1.36 35.20 18.05
C VAL A 715 0.32 36.31 18.00
N ALA A 716 -0.94 35.96 17.76
CA ALA A 716 -2.02 36.93 17.86
C ALA A 716 -2.05 37.46 19.31
N PRO A 717 -2.05 38.79 19.53
CA PRO A 717 -2.15 39.32 20.88
C PRO A 717 -3.43 38.82 21.56
N GLU A 718 -3.37 38.45 22.83
CA GLU A 718 -4.58 38.21 23.64
C GLU A 718 -5.42 39.49 23.62
N VAL A 719 -6.54 39.47 22.90
CA VAL A 719 -7.44 40.62 22.85
C VAL A 719 -8.33 40.59 24.09
N ALA A 720 -8.24 41.66 24.88
CA ALA A 720 -9.14 41.90 25.99
C ALA A 720 -10.55 42.28 25.47
N GLY A 721 -11.56 41.47 25.76
CA GLY A 721 -12.95 41.71 25.36
C GLY A 721 -13.76 40.42 25.27
N CYS A 722 -15.02 40.51 24.83
CA CYS A 722 -15.83 39.32 24.50
C CYS A 722 -15.35 38.74 23.16
N PRO A 723 -14.85 37.48 23.13
CA PRO A 723 -14.42 36.81 21.91
C PRO A 723 -15.42 36.90 20.75
N ARG A 724 -14.89 37.16 19.56
CA ARG A 724 -15.66 37.08 18.31
C ARG A 724 -15.86 35.63 17.88
N LEU A 725 -16.89 35.39 17.07
CA LEU A 725 -17.30 34.05 16.62
C LEU A 725 -16.58 33.61 15.33
N THR A 726 -16.30 32.32 15.19
CA THR A 726 -15.83 31.76 13.91
C THR A 726 -16.94 31.82 12.85
N PRO A 727 -16.62 31.68 11.54
CA PRO A 727 -17.64 31.58 10.49
C PRO A 727 -18.67 30.47 10.75
N GLY A 728 -18.24 29.31 11.26
CA GLY A 728 -19.14 28.20 11.60
C GLY A 728 -20.09 28.54 12.74
N GLN A 729 -19.59 29.22 13.78
CA GLN A 729 -20.42 29.68 14.90
C GLN A 729 -21.39 30.80 14.47
N MET A 730 -20.94 31.75 13.63
CA MET A 730 -21.80 32.79 13.04
C MET A 730 -22.90 32.16 12.17
N ALA A 731 -22.55 31.19 11.34
CA ALA A 731 -23.50 30.46 10.51
C ALA A 731 -24.56 29.75 11.37
N PHE A 732 -24.17 29.09 12.47
CA PHE A 732 -25.10 28.46 13.40
C PHE A 732 -26.15 29.44 13.95
N PHE A 733 -25.74 30.63 14.40
CA PHE A 733 -26.69 31.63 14.92
C PHE A 733 -27.54 32.31 13.84
N SER A 734 -27.14 32.21 12.57
CA SER A 734 -27.94 32.67 11.44
C SER A 734 -29.02 31.66 11.01
N MET A 735 -28.99 30.43 11.52
CA MET A 735 -29.97 29.40 11.18
C MET A 735 -31.25 29.55 12.02
N PRO A 736 -32.44 29.32 11.44
CA PRO A 736 -33.72 29.39 12.16
C PRO A 736 -33.97 28.12 12.98
N LEU A 737 -33.11 27.85 13.96
CA LEU A 737 -33.14 26.61 14.75
C LEU A 737 -34.27 26.61 15.79
N THR A 738 -35.11 25.58 15.75
CA THR A 738 -36.19 25.36 16.73
C THR A 738 -35.67 24.95 18.12
N ARG A 739 -34.53 24.24 18.18
CA ARG A 739 -33.84 23.89 19.42
C ARG A 739 -32.32 24.06 19.28
N PRO A 740 -31.79 25.29 19.48
CA PRO A 740 -30.37 25.59 19.35
C PRO A 740 -29.48 24.70 20.21
N ASP A 741 -29.89 24.37 21.44
CA ASP A 741 -29.13 23.52 22.36
C ASP A 741 -28.96 22.06 21.88
N GLY A 742 -29.73 21.64 20.86
CA GLY A 742 -29.79 20.26 20.40
C GLY A 742 -28.69 19.84 19.42
N LEU A 743 -27.76 20.74 19.04
CA LEU A 743 -26.69 20.44 18.10
C LEU A 743 -25.49 19.79 18.81
N ILE A 744 -25.66 18.53 19.19
CA ILE A 744 -24.73 17.82 20.08
C ILE A 744 -23.81 16.83 19.35
N LEU A 745 -22.66 16.57 19.96
CA LEU A 745 -21.67 15.54 19.62
C LEU A 745 -21.51 14.58 20.79
N PRO A 746 -22.38 13.55 20.89
CA PRO A 746 -22.22 12.49 21.86
C PRO A 746 -21.16 11.50 21.38
N VAL A 747 -20.40 10.97 22.32
CA VAL A 747 -19.34 9.99 22.09
C VAL A 747 -19.20 9.05 23.29
N MET A 748 -18.83 7.80 23.04
CA MET A 748 -18.69 6.78 24.09
C MET A 748 -17.40 6.00 23.87
N PHE A 749 -16.64 5.79 24.95
CA PHE A 749 -15.46 4.93 24.97
C PHE A 749 -15.61 3.81 25.99
N LYS A 750 -15.12 2.63 25.64
CA LYS A 750 -14.75 1.60 26.61
C LYS A 750 -13.34 1.86 27.10
N SER A 751 -13.15 1.92 28.41
CA SER A 751 -11.83 2.03 29.02
C SER A 751 -11.16 0.66 29.07
N GLY A 752 -9.89 0.57 28.66
CA GLY A 752 -9.09 -0.65 28.70
C GLY A 752 -8.68 -1.07 30.13
N ARG A 753 -8.86 -0.19 31.12
CA ARG A 753 -8.71 -0.49 32.55
C ARG A 753 -9.63 0.37 33.41
N THR A 754 -9.81 -0.01 34.66
CA THR A 754 -10.58 0.80 35.63
C THR A 754 -9.70 1.85 36.29
N PHE A 755 -10.28 3.03 36.53
CA PHE A 755 -9.63 4.13 37.22
C PHE A 755 -10.48 4.59 38.41
N PRO A 756 -9.85 5.01 39.53
CA PRO A 756 -10.58 5.63 40.63
C PRO A 756 -11.27 6.93 40.20
N GLU A 757 -12.40 7.25 40.83
CA GLU A 757 -13.16 8.48 40.57
C GLU A 757 -12.28 9.75 40.64
N ALA A 758 -11.34 9.80 41.59
CA ALA A 758 -10.44 10.93 41.77
C ALA A 758 -9.56 11.20 40.54
N GLN A 759 -9.15 10.15 39.83
CA GLN A 759 -8.31 10.26 38.64
C GLN A 759 -9.12 10.74 37.43
N TRP A 760 -10.31 10.17 37.22
CA TRP A 760 -11.27 10.66 36.23
C TRP A 760 -11.62 12.13 36.43
N ARG A 761 -11.94 12.50 37.67
CA ARG A 761 -12.29 13.87 38.05
C ARG A 761 -11.13 14.84 37.81
N THR A 762 -9.90 14.42 38.10
CA THR A 762 -8.70 15.23 37.87
C THR A 762 -8.41 15.40 36.38
N ALA A 763 -8.49 14.31 35.60
CA ALA A 763 -8.26 14.35 34.16
C ALA A 763 -9.28 15.25 33.45
N VAL A 764 -10.58 15.09 33.74
CA VAL A 764 -11.64 15.94 33.17
C VAL A 764 -11.47 17.40 33.59
N ARG A 765 -11.12 17.68 34.84
CA ARG A 765 -10.84 19.06 35.28
C ARG A 765 -9.72 19.69 34.45
N ARG A 766 -8.60 18.98 34.28
CA ARG A 766 -7.44 19.47 33.51
C ARG A 766 -7.77 19.62 32.02
N MET A 767 -8.59 18.74 31.45
CA MET A 767 -9.10 18.88 30.07
C MET A 767 -9.85 20.20 29.87
N VAL A 768 -10.75 20.55 30.80
CA VAL A 768 -11.56 21.78 30.73
C VAL A 768 -10.73 23.03 31.00
N GLU A 769 -9.68 22.93 31.82
CA GLU A 769 -8.69 24.01 32.02
C GLU A 769 -7.91 24.29 30.73
N LEU A 770 -7.38 23.22 30.12
CA LEU A 770 -6.51 23.27 28.94
C LEU A 770 -7.24 23.78 27.69
N HIS A 771 -8.53 23.46 27.56
CA HIS A 771 -9.33 23.75 26.36
C HIS A 771 -10.47 24.73 26.66
N PRO A 772 -10.24 26.05 26.52
CA PRO A 772 -11.22 27.08 26.92
C PRO A 772 -12.59 26.96 26.27
N MET A 773 -12.67 26.46 25.04
CA MET A 773 -13.95 26.31 24.33
C MET A 773 -14.93 25.35 25.00
N LEU A 774 -14.46 24.40 25.82
CA LEU A 774 -15.33 23.53 26.63
C LEU A 774 -16.09 24.31 27.73
N ARG A 775 -15.66 25.55 28.01
CA ARG A 775 -16.26 26.47 28.98
C ARG A 775 -17.10 27.59 28.34
N GLY A 776 -17.29 27.55 27.02
CA GLY A 776 -17.99 28.62 26.31
C GLY A 776 -19.41 28.85 26.83
N LEU A 777 -19.84 30.10 26.92
CA LEU A 777 -21.24 30.49 27.15
C LEU A 777 -21.62 31.55 26.15
N PHE A 778 -22.55 31.22 25.25
CA PHE A 778 -22.93 32.09 24.14
C PHE A 778 -24.08 33.02 24.54
N ARG A 779 -23.89 34.33 24.39
CA ARG A 779 -24.85 35.37 24.74
C ARG A 779 -24.95 36.42 23.64
N LEU A 780 -26.14 37.02 23.51
CA LEU A 780 -26.32 38.21 22.70
C LEU A 780 -25.72 39.39 23.47
N ASN A 781 -24.85 40.16 22.84
CA ASN A 781 -24.37 41.40 23.43
C ASN A 781 -25.40 42.50 23.12
N ASP A 782 -26.09 43.00 24.16
CA ASP A 782 -27.16 43.98 24.03
C ASP A 782 -26.69 45.34 23.48
N GLN A 783 -25.38 45.65 23.56
CA GLN A 783 -24.81 46.91 23.06
C GLN A 783 -24.45 46.85 21.57
N THR A 784 -23.93 45.73 21.10
CA THR A 784 -23.51 45.55 19.69
C THR A 784 -24.54 44.82 18.85
N GLY A 785 -25.54 44.20 19.47
CA GLY A 785 -26.52 43.33 18.80
C GLY A 785 -25.92 42.04 18.24
N SER A 786 -24.65 41.74 18.53
CA SER A 786 -23.92 40.59 18.00
C SER A 786 -23.83 39.45 19.02
N MET A 787 -23.83 38.20 18.53
CA MET A 787 -23.56 37.04 19.39
C MET A 787 -22.07 36.99 19.75
N THR A 788 -21.78 36.70 21.01
CA THR A 788 -20.43 36.52 21.56
C THR A 788 -20.42 35.32 22.51
N TYR A 789 -19.24 34.88 22.94
CA TYR A 789 -19.12 33.88 24.00
C TYR A 789 -18.14 34.32 25.09
N ASP A 790 -18.34 33.83 26.31
CA ASP A 790 -17.43 34.00 27.43
C ASP A 790 -16.90 32.63 27.88
N VAL A 791 -15.63 32.58 28.32
CA VAL A 791 -14.93 31.39 28.81
C VAL A 791 -14.44 31.54 30.27
N GLY A 792 -14.77 32.63 30.98
CA GLY A 792 -14.03 33.03 32.19
C GLY A 792 -14.80 33.61 33.39
N GLU A 793 -16.09 33.94 33.32
CA GLU A 793 -16.75 34.71 34.42
C GLU A 793 -17.17 33.87 35.66
N ARG A 794 -17.09 32.53 35.63
CA ARG A 794 -17.59 31.65 36.70
C ARG A 794 -16.56 30.62 37.17
N PRO A 795 -16.64 30.13 38.42
CA PRO A 795 -15.80 29.04 38.91
C PRO A 795 -15.85 27.82 37.98
N LEU A 796 -14.70 27.18 37.76
CA LEU A 796 -14.50 26.10 36.78
C LEU A 796 -15.54 24.96 36.88
N HIS A 797 -15.93 24.58 38.09
CA HIS A 797 -16.91 23.51 38.34
C HIS A 797 -18.35 23.83 37.89
N ASN A 798 -18.63 25.07 37.50
CA ASN A 798 -19.94 25.50 36.98
C ASN A 798 -20.03 25.49 35.44
N HIS A 799 -18.93 25.17 34.74
CA HIS A 799 -18.87 25.19 33.27
C HIS A 799 -19.12 23.83 32.62
N TYR A 800 -18.88 22.75 33.36
CA TYR A 800 -19.06 21.38 32.91
C TYR A 800 -19.76 20.55 33.97
N ARG A 801 -20.31 19.40 33.58
CA ARG A 801 -20.83 18.41 34.50
C ARG A 801 -19.97 17.15 34.43
N PHE A 802 -19.57 16.63 35.59
CA PHE A 802 -18.88 15.34 35.71
C PHE A 802 -19.62 14.47 36.72
N GLU A 803 -20.01 13.27 36.30
CA GLU A 803 -20.66 12.28 37.16
C GLU A 803 -20.08 10.89 36.94
N LEU A 804 -19.83 10.17 38.03
CA LEU A 804 -19.54 8.75 37.99
C LEU A 804 -20.77 7.98 38.48
N HIS A 805 -21.20 7.01 37.69
CA HIS A 805 -22.40 6.22 37.90
C HIS A 805 -22.01 4.77 38.12
N HIS A 806 -22.39 4.20 39.26
CA HIS A 806 -22.31 2.76 39.48
C HIS A 806 -23.56 2.10 38.92
N VAL A 807 -23.40 1.30 37.86
CA VAL A 807 -24.51 0.67 37.13
C VAL A 807 -24.32 -0.84 37.07
N LYS A 808 -25.43 -1.58 36.91
CA LYS A 808 -25.39 -3.05 36.94
C LYS A 808 -25.08 -3.68 35.58
N ASP A 809 -25.48 -3.00 34.51
CA ASP A 809 -25.39 -3.51 33.14
C ASP A 809 -25.33 -2.36 32.12
N PHE A 810 -24.98 -2.72 30.88
CA PHE A 810 -24.88 -1.80 29.76
C PHE A 810 -26.24 -1.24 29.30
N ALA A 811 -27.32 -1.98 29.49
CA ALA A 811 -28.68 -1.53 29.14
C ALA A 811 -29.10 -0.32 29.99
N THR A 812 -28.72 -0.31 31.27
CA THR A 812 -28.92 0.84 32.17
C THR A 812 -28.21 2.09 31.64
N ILE A 813 -26.96 1.95 31.18
CA ILE A 813 -26.21 3.05 30.54
C ILE A 813 -27.04 3.64 29.39
N MET A 814 -27.46 2.79 28.45
CA MET A 814 -28.19 3.22 27.25
C MET A 814 -29.49 3.95 27.56
N SER A 815 -30.21 3.57 28.62
CA SER A 815 -31.43 4.27 29.04
C SER A 815 -31.18 5.67 29.63
N MET A 816 -29.98 5.93 30.16
CA MET A 816 -29.61 7.22 30.76
C MET A 816 -29.13 8.24 29.71
N LEU A 817 -28.46 7.80 28.64
CA LEU A 817 -27.81 8.68 27.66
C LEU A 817 -28.72 9.74 27.02
N PRO A 818 -30.00 9.45 26.65
CA PRO A 818 -30.88 10.47 26.08
C PRO A 818 -31.08 11.67 27.02
N SER A 819 -31.28 11.42 28.31
CA SER A 819 -31.47 12.51 29.29
C SER A 819 -30.21 13.38 29.46
N VAL A 820 -29.03 12.75 29.41
CA VAL A 820 -27.73 13.43 29.49
C VAL A 820 -27.52 14.35 28.28
N CYS A 821 -27.79 13.85 27.08
CA CYS A 821 -27.67 14.59 25.83
C CYS A 821 -28.57 15.83 25.77
N LEU A 822 -29.75 15.77 26.39
CA LEU A 822 -30.74 16.85 26.36
C LEU A 822 -30.50 17.94 27.42
N ALA A 823 -29.52 17.78 28.31
CA ALA A 823 -29.25 18.65 29.45
C ALA A 823 -28.27 19.80 29.17
N LEU A 824 -27.65 19.86 27.99
CA LEU A 824 -26.73 20.94 27.62
C LEU A 824 -27.48 22.26 27.36
N SER A 825 -26.83 23.39 27.64
CA SER A 825 -27.38 24.71 27.33
C SER A 825 -26.30 25.68 26.84
N ILE A 826 -26.48 26.25 25.65
CA ILE A 826 -25.52 27.21 25.08
C ILE A 826 -25.51 28.55 25.83
N LYS A 827 -26.63 28.90 26.48
CA LYS A 827 -26.77 30.16 27.24
C LYS A 827 -26.43 30.00 28.72
N LYS A 828 -26.91 28.92 29.35
CA LYS A 828 -26.82 28.72 30.81
C LYS A 828 -25.66 27.82 31.23
N GLY A 829 -25.13 27.02 30.31
CA GLY A 829 -24.17 25.95 30.61
C GLY A 829 -24.83 24.73 31.28
N PRO A 830 -24.12 23.59 31.33
CA PRO A 830 -22.81 23.36 30.71
C PRO A 830 -22.90 23.13 29.19
N LEU A 831 -21.81 23.41 28.46
CA LEU A 831 -21.65 23.04 27.04
C LEU A 831 -21.08 21.64 26.83
N SER A 832 -20.44 21.08 27.86
CA SER A 832 -19.83 19.76 27.88
C SER A 832 -20.24 19.00 29.14
N THR A 833 -20.64 17.75 28.99
CA THR A 833 -20.93 16.84 30.10
C THR A 833 -20.15 15.55 29.95
N PHE A 834 -19.62 15.06 31.06
CA PHE A 834 -18.72 13.93 31.17
C PHE A 834 -19.30 12.92 32.15
N HIS A 835 -19.48 11.69 31.70
CA HIS A 835 -20.06 10.62 32.51
C HIS A 835 -19.16 9.41 32.47
N VAL A 836 -18.83 8.86 33.64
CA VAL A 836 -18.16 7.57 33.77
C VAL A 836 -19.19 6.56 34.27
N PHE A 837 -19.38 5.45 33.56
CA PHE A 837 -20.26 4.36 33.98
C PHE A 837 -19.39 3.19 34.41
N ASP A 838 -19.50 2.80 35.68
CA ASP A 838 -18.70 1.75 36.30
C ASP A 838 -19.56 0.52 36.61
N LEU A 839 -19.23 -0.62 35.96
CA LEU A 839 -19.87 -1.93 36.14
C LEU A 839 -19.09 -2.81 37.13
N GLY A 840 -18.09 -2.27 37.82
CA GLY A 840 -17.18 -2.95 38.75
C GLY A 840 -16.02 -3.67 38.06
N HIS A 841 -16.25 -4.30 36.91
CA HIS A 841 -15.22 -4.98 36.12
C HIS A 841 -14.82 -4.20 34.85
N GLU A 842 -15.67 -3.27 34.39
CA GLU A 842 -15.43 -2.44 33.22
C GLU A 842 -15.93 -1.01 33.47
N GLN A 843 -15.27 -0.03 32.85
CA GLN A 843 -15.66 1.37 32.87
C GLN A 843 -15.87 1.91 31.45
N TYR A 844 -16.94 2.70 31.29
CA TYR A 844 -17.25 3.40 30.04
C TYR A 844 -17.24 4.90 30.27
N PHE A 845 -16.58 5.64 29.38
CA PHE A 845 -16.54 7.10 29.42
C PHE A 845 -17.41 7.67 28.31
N PHE A 846 -18.42 8.44 28.70
CA PHE A 846 -19.31 9.15 27.81
C PHE A 846 -19.04 10.65 27.89
N HIS A 847 -18.80 11.28 26.74
CA HIS A 847 -18.72 12.73 26.63
C HIS A 847 -19.80 13.21 25.67
N CYS A 848 -20.52 14.26 26.05
CA CYS A 848 -21.45 14.92 25.16
C CYS A 848 -21.15 16.42 25.20
N VAL A 849 -20.85 16.99 24.03
CA VAL A 849 -20.49 18.39 23.85
C VAL A 849 -21.36 19.04 22.79
N HIS A 850 -21.65 20.32 22.93
CA HIS A 850 -22.31 21.07 21.88
C HIS A 850 -21.34 21.36 20.71
N HIS A 851 -21.82 21.30 19.47
CA HIS A 851 -21.01 21.55 18.27
C HIS A 851 -20.31 22.91 18.26
N LEU A 852 -20.85 23.91 18.95
CA LEU A 852 -20.20 25.24 19.08
C LEU A 852 -18.85 25.21 19.79
N ALA A 853 -18.57 24.16 20.58
CA ALA A 853 -17.33 23.98 21.32
C ALA A 853 -16.37 22.95 20.69
N SER A 854 -16.86 22.11 19.78
CA SER A 854 -16.06 21.04 19.17
C SER A 854 -16.60 20.65 17.80
N ASP A 855 -15.68 20.32 16.88
CA ASP A 855 -15.96 19.59 15.65
C ASP A 855 -15.37 18.16 15.68
N TYR A 856 -15.47 17.43 14.58
CA TYR A 856 -14.99 16.05 14.49
C TYR A 856 -13.46 15.93 14.55
N LEU A 857 -12.73 16.90 14.01
CA LEU A 857 -11.25 16.93 14.08
C LEU A 857 -10.76 17.25 15.49
N SER A 858 -11.44 18.17 16.19
CA SER A 858 -11.20 18.50 17.60
C SER A 858 -11.32 17.28 18.52
N TYR A 859 -12.06 16.27 18.10
CA TYR A 859 -12.30 15.08 18.90
C TYR A 859 -11.07 14.16 19.02
N LYS A 860 -10.20 14.14 18.01
CA LYS A 860 -8.94 13.38 18.06
C LYS A 860 -8.02 13.95 19.15
N VAL A 861 -7.88 15.27 19.17
CA VAL A 861 -7.12 16.01 20.19
C VAL A 861 -7.72 15.75 21.58
N PHE A 862 -9.05 15.81 21.69
CA PHE A 862 -9.74 15.51 22.95
C PHE A 862 -9.43 14.11 23.50
N ALA A 863 -9.48 13.07 22.65
CA ALA A 863 -9.24 11.69 23.06
C ALA A 863 -7.78 11.44 23.47
N GLU A 864 -6.84 12.03 22.72
CA GLU A 864 -5.40 11.97 22.99
C GLU A 864 -5.06 12.62 24.34
N ASP A 865 -5.53 13.85 24.56
CA ASP A 865 -5.26 14.61 25.78
C ASP A 865 -5.90 13.96 27.02
N LEU A 866 -7.14 13.47 26.89
CA LEU A 866 -7.81 12.75 27.98
C LEU A 866 -7.04 11.48 28.36
N THR A 867 -6.55 10.73 27.36
CA THR A 867 -5.73 9.54 27.58
C THR A 867 -4.46 9.89 28.36
N ARG A 868 -3.72 10.92 27.93
CA ARG A 868 -2.51 11.37 28.63
C ARG A 868 -2.80 11.81 30.06
N LEU A 869 -3.87 12.57 30.28
CA LEU A 869 -4.24 13.05 31.62
C LEU A 869 -4.69 11.93 32.55
N LEU A 870 -5.36 10.89 32.05
CA LEU A 870 -5.68 9.69 32.84
C LEU A 870 -4.44 8.89 33.22
N LEU A 871 -3.36 9.01 32.46
CA LEU A 871 -2.07 8.40 32.75
C LEU A 871 -1.13 9.32 33.54
N ASP A 872 -1.62 10.47 34.01
CA ASP A 872 -0.83 11.52 34.68
C ASP A 872 0.37 12.03 33.84
N GLN A 873 0.27 11.95 32.51
CA GLN A 873 1.27 12.44 31.57
C GLN A 873 1.09 13.93 31.28
N GLN A 874 2.16 14.58 30.80
CA GLN A 874 2.08 15.97 30.33
C GLN A 874 1.30 16.06 29.01
N VAL A 875 0.60 17.17 28.84
CA VAL A 875 -0.16 17.50 27.63
C VAL A 875 0.33 18.83 27.08
N GLU A 876 0.51 18.90 25.77
CA GLU A 876 0.90 20.12 25.08
C GLU A 876 -0.26 21.12 25.01
N PRO A 877 -0.01 22.42 25.28
CA PRO A 877 -1.05 23.43 25.18
C PRO A 877 -1.43 23.72 23.72
N PRO A 878 -2.66 24.21 23.45
CA PRO A 878 -3.03 24.70 22.12
C PRO A 878 -2.09 25.82 21.66
N THR A 879 -1.58 25.72 20.42
CA THR A 879 -0.66 26.70 19.81
C THR A 879 -1.35 28.03 19.51
N VAL A 880 -2.63 27.99 19.14
CA VAL A 880 -3.48 29.16 18.87
C VAL A 880 -4.84 28.96 19.52
N SER A 881 -5.40 29.98 20.19
CA SER A 881 -6.75 29.88 20.76
C SER A 881 -7.83 30.05 19.68
N CYS A 882 -9.01 29.45 19.89
CA CYS A 882 -10.17 29.66 19.02
C CYS A 882 -10.55 31.15 18.91
N GLN A 883 -10.35 31.92 19.99
CA GLN A 883 -10.56 33.36 20.02
C GLN A 883 -9.59 34.09 19.07
N ALA A 884 -8.28 33.82 19.21
CA ALA A 884 -7.25 34.43 18.37
C ALA A 884 -7.50 34.15 16.89
N TRP A 885 -7.91 32.92 16.56
CA TRP A 885 -8.29 32.55 15.21
C TRP A 885 -9.51 33.32 14.70
N ALA A 886 -10.57 33.43 15.50
CA ALA A 886 -11.76 34.17 15.12
C ALA A 886 -11.44 35.65 14.87
N GLU A 887 -10.62 36.27 15.70
CA GLU A 887 -10.20 37.67 15.53
C GLU A 887 -9.33 37.87 14.30
N TYR A 888 -8.41 36.94 14.02
CA TYR A 888 -7.64 36.94 12.79
C TYR A 888 -8.55 36.93 11.55
N LEU A 889 -9.50 36.00 11.50
CA LEU A 889 -10.44 35.89 10.39
C LEU A 889 -11.30 37.14 10.20
N HIS A 890 -11.70 37.80 11.30
CA HIS A 890 -12.40 39.08 11.21
C HIS A 890 -11.54 40.17 10.59
N ARG A 891 -10.28 40.30 11.02
CA ARG A 891 -9.35 41.28 10.45
C ARG A 891 -9.16 41.05 8.94
N ILE A 892 -8.87 39.80 8.55
CA ILE A 892 -8.75 39.44 7.13
C ILE A 892 -10.04 39.76 6.37
N ALA A 893 -11.21 39.50 6.94
CA ALA A 893 -12.48 39.82 6.29
C ALA A 893 -12.66 41.33 6.02
N GLN A 894 -12.14 42.20 6.89
CA GLN A 894 -12.15 43.66 6.67
C GLN A 894 -11.11 44.08 5.63
N ASP A 895 -9.92 43.48 5.68
CA ASP A 895 -8.77 43.85 4.84
C ASP A 895 -8.87 43.28 3.40
N LEU A 896 -9.75 42.31 3.15
CA LEU A 896 -9.96 41.75 1.82
C LEU A 896 -10.33 42.84 0.80
N ASP A 897 -9.62 42.88 -0.32
CA ASP A 897 -9.99 43.74 -1.44
C ASP A 897 -11.17 43.11 -2.19
N LEU A 898 -12.35 43.73 -2.06
CA LEU A 898 -13.60 43.26 -2.65
C LEU A 898 -13.56 43.25 -4.18
N ASP A 899 -12.73 44.08 -4.81
CA ASP A 899 -12.61 44.18 -6.27
C ASP A 899 -11.81 43.01 -6.86
N THR A 900 -11.00 42.33 -6.03
CA THR A 900 -10.23 41.15 -6.42
C THR A 900 -10.98 39.83 -6.21
N LEU A 901 -12.14 39.87 -5.56
CA LEU A 901 -12.93 38.67 -5.28
C LEU A 901 -13.68 38.22 -6.53
N THR A 902 -13.43 36.98 -6.93
CA THR A 902 -14.20 36.31 -7.97
C THR A 902 -15.60 36.01 -7.44
N VAL A 903 -16.58 36.82 -7.85
CA VAL A 903 -18.00 36.58 -7.55
C VAL A 903 -18.58 35.65 -8.62
N PRO A 904 -19.03 34.44 -8.26
CA PRO A 904 -19.65 33.51 -9.21
C PRO A 904 -21.00 34.03 -9.72
N PRO A 905 -21.49 33.50 -10.86
CA PRO A 905 -22.78 33.90 -11.39
C PRO A 905 -23.94 33.61 -10.42
N PRO A 906 -25.05 34.37 -10.50
CA PRO A 906 -26.19 34.18 -9.62
C PRO A 906 -26.78 32.77 -9.76
N LEU A 907 -27.15 32.18 -8.63
CA LEU A 907 -27.78 30.87 -8.60
C LEU A 907 -29.21 30.92 -9.17
N PRO A 908 -29.66 29.87 -9.88
CA PRO A 908 -31.03 29.79 -10.33
C PRO A 908 -32.00 29.70 -9.14
N ASP A 909 -33.20 30.30 -9.26
CA ASP A 909 -34.26 30.19 -8.24
C ASP A 909 -34.94 28.81 -8.30
N LEU A 910 -34.19 27.80 -7.86
CA LEU A 910 -34.66 26.42 -7.80
C LEU A 910 -35.67 26.22 -6.65
N ALA A 911 -35.59 27.05 -5.62
CA ALA A 911 -36.51 27.00 -4.47
C ALA A 911 -37.96 27.24 -4.88
N VAL A 912 -38.23 28.09 -5.89
CA VAL A 912 -39.59 28.27 -6.43
C VAL A 912 -40.08 27.02 -7.18
N ARG A 913 -39.21 26.33 -7.94
CA ARG A 913 -39.59 25.10 -8.66
C ARG A 913 -39.93 23.95 -7.71
N LEU A 914 -39.23 23.85 -6.57
CA LEU A 914 -39.46 22.78 -5.59
C LEU A 914 -40.63 23.05 -4.63
N ARG A 915 -41.15 24.29 -4.56
CA ARG A 915 -42.26 24.68 -3.67
C ARG A 915 -43.62 24.06 -4.03
N GLY A 916 -43.77 23.50 -5.24
CA GLY A 916 -45.05 22.94 -5.72
C GLY A 916 -45.28 21.45 -5.43
N GLU A 917 -44.30 20.72 -4.87
CA GLU A 917 -44.27 19.25 -4.92
C GLU A 917 -44.38 18.52 -3.57
N VAL A 918 -44.50 19.23 -2.43
CA VAL A 918 -44.50 18.60 -1.10
C VAL A 918 -45.65 19.10 -0.23
N ALA A 919 -46.50 18.17 0.23
CA ALA A 919 -47.47 18.44 1.27
C ALA A 919 -46.75 18.62 2.62
N MET A 920 -47.07 19.69 3.35
CA MET A 920 -46.60 19.89 4.72
C MET A 920 -47.28 18.83 5.61
N HIS A 921 -46.51 17.95 6.24
CA HIS A 921 -47.04 17.02 7.23
C HIS A 921 -46.99 17.66 8.62
N GLU A 922 -48.00 17.38 9.47
CA GLU A 922 -48.01 17.86 10.85
C GLU A 922 -46.78 17.33 11.60
N SER A 923 -46.08 18.25 12.26
CA SER A 923 -44.84 17.99 12.98
C SER A 923 -45.03 16.98 14.10
N THR A 924 -44.34 15.84 14.01
CA THR A 924 -44.18 14.90 15.14
C THR A 924 -42.90 15.28 15.90
N PRO A 925 -42.98 15.69 17.19
CA PRO A 925 -41.79 15.94 17.99
C PRO A 925 -40.91 14.68 18.08
N GLY A 926 -39.67 14.77 17.61
CA GLY A 926 -38.71 13.65 17.64
C GLY A 926 -38.56 12.86 16.32
N GLY A 927 -39.22 13.27 15.22
CA GLY A 927 -39.03 12.64 13.91
C GLY A 927 -37.61 12.83 13.35
N ARG A 928 -37.04 11.78 12.74
CA ARG A 928 -35.78 11.83 11.97
C ARG A 928 -35.98 12.66 10.70
N ASN A 929 -34.89 13.21 10.15
CA ASN A 929 -34.94 13.81 8.83
C ASN A 929 -35.28 12.73 7.80
N PRO A 930 -36.16 12.99 6.82
CA PRO A 930 -36.42 12.02 5.78
C PRO A 930 -35.16 11.87 4.93
N GLU A 931 -34.81 10.62 4.65
CA GLU A 931 -33.61 10.25 3.89
C GLU A 931 -34.04 9.36 2.72
N CYS A 932 -33.47 9.62 1.55
CA CYS A 932 -33.52 8.73 0.40
C CYS A 932 -32.08 8.34 0.08
N LEU A 933 -31.82 7.04 -0.03
CA LEU A 933 -30.48 6.52 -0.32
C LEU A 933 -30.53 5.59 -1.54
N VAL A 934 -29.46 5.62 -2.33
CA VAL A 934 -29.16 4.64 -3.35
C VAL A 934 -27.78 4.07 -3.07
N GLY A 935 -27.75 2.77 -2.76
CA GLY A 935 -26.51 2.01 -2.63
C GLY A 935 -25.98 1.61 -4.00
N LEU A 936 -24.68 1.76 -4.16
CA LEU A 936 -23.93 1.38 -5.35
C LEU A 936 -22.85 0.38 -4.93
N ASP A 937 -22.76 -0.74 -5.64
CA ASP A 937 -21.68 -1.73 -5.48
C ASP A 937 -20.38 -1.19 -6.09
N LEU A 938 -19.91 -0.07 -5.56
CA LEU A 938 -18.71 0.66 -5.95
C LEU A 938 -17.84 0.81 -4.71
N SER A 939 -16.79 0.00 -4.60
CA SER A 939 -15.83 0.12 -3.52
C SER A 939 -15.03 1.43 -3.63
N PRO A 940 -14.39 1.90 -2.55
CA PRO A 940 -13.51 3.07 -2.61
C PRO A 940 -12.41 2.92 -3.66
N SER A 941 -11.91 1.70 -3.87
CA SER A 941 -10.91 1.41 -4.91
C SER A 941 -11.50 1.55 -6.31
N ILE A 942 -12.72 1.06 -6.58
CA ILE A 942 -13.39 1.22 -7.88
C ILE A 942 -13.68 2.70 -8.18
N LEU A 943 -14.16 3.46 -7.19
CA LEU A 943 -14.42 4.88 -7.37
C LEU A 943 -13.12 5.67 -7.62
N THR A 944 -12.04 5.34 -6.90
CA THR A 944 -10.73 5.97 -7.07
C THR A 944 -10.12 5.63 -8.42
N SER A 945 -10.18 4.37 -8.80
CA SER A 945 -9.81 3.87 -10.12
C SER A 945 -10.55 4.62 -11.24
N ALA A 946 -11.88 4.71 -11.14
CA ALA A 946 -12.71 5.41 -12.13
C ALA A 946 -12.35 6.89 -12.23
N ALA A 947 -12.09 7.55 -11.10
CA ALA A 947 -11.68 8.94 -11.10
C ALA A 947 -10.29 9.12 -11.74
N ASN A 948 -9.32 8.27 -11.40
CA ASN A 948 -7.98 8.29 -11.95
C ASN A 948 -7.97 8.10 -13.48
N ARG A 949 -8.89 7.30 -14.04
CA ARG A 949 -9.03 7.14 -15.51
C ARG A 949 -9.28 8.47 -16.21
N PHE A 950 -10.04 9.37 -15.59
CA PHE A 950 -10.30 10.70 -16.13
C PHE A 950 -9.32 11.78 -15.63
N GLY A 951 -8.22 11.39 -14.97
CA GLY A 951 -7.29 12.33 -14.35
C GLY A 951 -7.93 13.15 -13.23
N ALA A 952 -8.93 12.59 -12.55
CA ALA A 952 -9.74 13.25 -11.54
C ALA A 952 -9.61 12.58 -10.16
N THR A 953 -10.02 13.29 -9.12
CA THR A 953 -10.20 12.73 -7.77
C THR A 953 -11.59 12.10 -7.59
N PRO A 954 -11.78 11.17 -6.63
CA PRO A 954 -13.11 10.59 -6.35
C PRO A 954 -14.21 11.65 -6.14
N ILE A 955 -13.88 12.74 -5.45
CA ILE A 955 -14.81 13.84 -5.19
C ILE A 955 -15.14 14.62 -6.47
N GLU A 956 -14.16 14.87 -7.34
CA GLU A 956 -14.38 15.50 -8.66
C GLU A 956 -15.33 14.64 -9.50
N LEU A 957 -15.11 13.32 -9.56
CA LEU A 957 -15.97 12.41 -10.32
C LEU A 957 -17.41 12.40 -9.77
N LEU A 958 -17.57 12.31 -8.45
CA LEU A 958 -18.88 12.33 -7.79
C LEU A 958 -19.64 13.63 -8.05
N VAL A 959 -18.95 14.76 -7.95
CA VAL A 959 -19.52 16.09 -8.14
C VAL A 959 -19.83 16.35 -9.62
N THR A 960 -19.01 15.84 -10.54
CA THR A 960 -19.32 15.89 -11.97
C THR A 960 -20.56 15.06 -12.31
N ALA A 961 -20.66 13.82 -11.79
CA ALA A 961 -21.85 13.00 -11.99
C ALA A 961 -23.10 13.70 -11.44
N LEU A 962 -22.97 14.35 -10.28
CA LEU A 962 -24.03 15.15 -9.68
C LEU A 962 -24.39 16.35 -10.54
N HIS A 963 -23.40 17.08 -11.10
CA HIS A 963 -23.64 18.26 -11.93
C HIS A 963 -24.32 17.89 -13.25
N VAL A 964 -23.93 16.79 -13.88
CA VAL A 964 -24.60 16.23 -15.07
C VAL A 964 -26.04 15.85 -14.74
N ALA A 965 -26.27 15.12 -13.64
CA ALA A 965 -27.62 14.76 -13.20
C ALA A 965 -28.48 15.98 -12.87
N TYR A 966 -27.88 17.01 -12.27
CA TYR A 966 -28.54 18.28 -11.96
C TYR A 966 -28.96 19.03 -13.23
N GLN A 967 -28.09 19.07 -14.24
CA GLN A 967 -28.40 19.66 -15.55
C GLN A 967 -29.54 18.92 -16.25
N GLU A 968 -29.56 17.59 -16.14
CA GLU A 968 -30.61 16.76 -16.73
C GLU A 968 -31.95 16.97 -16.04
N VAL A 969 -31.98 16.94 -14.70
CA VAL A 969 -33.23 17.00 -13.93
C VAL A 969 -33.81 18.40 -13.85
N PHE A 970 -32.99 19.41 -13.58
CA PHE A 970 -33.48 20.77 -13.34
C PHE A 970 -33.32 21.69 -14.53
N HIS A 971 -32.58 21.27 -15.55
CA HIS A 971 -32.30 22.09 -16.71
C HIS A 971 -31.69 23.43 -16.26
N PHE A 972 -30.57 23.40 -15.56
CA PHE A 972 -29.77 24.59 -15.25
C PHE A 972 -28.30 24.25 -15.46
N ASN A 973 -27.55 25.16 -16.09
CA ASN A 973 -26.11 25.04 -16.33
C ASN A 973 -25.26 25.42 -15.10
N VAL A 974 -25.85 26.21 -14.19
CA VAL A 974 -25.23 26.69 -12.95
C VAL A 974 -25.78 25.90 -11.76
N MET A 975 -24.90 25.23 -11.02
CA MET A 975 -25.23 24.48 -9.81
C MET A 975 -24.44 25.05 -8.63
N GLY A 976 -25.14 25.45 -7.57
CA GLY A 976 -24.51 25.84 -6.31
C GLY A 976 -24.47 24.66 -5.35
N LEU A 977 -23.28 24.38 -4.81
CA LEU A 977 -23.07 23.45 -3.69
C LEU A 977 -22.45 24.20 -2.52
N ALA A 978 -22.95 23.94 -1.32
CA ALA A 978 -22.28 24.32 -0.09
C ALA A 978 -21.37 23.15 0.32
N PHE A 979 -20.06 23.25 0.11
CA PHE A 979 -19.09 22.22 0.50
C PHE A 979 -18.72 22.37 1.96
N MET A 980 -18.76 21.28 2.72
CA MET A 980 -18.25 21.27 4.09
C MET A 980 -16.72 21.25 4.10
N THR A 981 -16.08 22.28 4.65
CA THR A 981 -14.63 22.33 4.86
C THR A 981 -14.29 22.08 6.32
N HIS A 982 -13.04 21.72 6.62
CA HIS A 982 -12.57 21.62 8.00
C HIS A 982 -12.41 23.00 8.67
N GLY A 983 -12.34 24.09 7.90
CA GLY A 983 -12.32 25.46 8.41
C GLY A 983 -11.04 25.88 9.12
N ARG A 984 -9.97 25.09 8.93
CA ARG A 984 -8.60 25.34 9.46
C ARG A 984 -7.60 25.65 8.34
N GLN A 985 -8.10 25.93 7.14
CA GLN A 985 -7.24 26.29 6.00
C GLN A 985 -6.59 27.67 6.23
N SER A 986 -5.37 27.85 5.71
CA SER A 986 -4.71 29.16 5.69
C SER A 986 -5.53 30.15 4.88
N VAL A 987 -5.70 31.37 5.42
CA VAL A 987 -6.40 32.47 4.74
C VAL A 987 -5.50 33.69 4.84
N GLY A 988 -5.16 34.31 3.71
CA GLY A 988 -4.21 35.43 3.65
C GLY A 988 -2.75 34.98 3.80
N ASP A 989 -1.84 35.93 4.03
CA ASP A 989 -0.39 35.68 4.05
C ASP A 989 0.15 35.13 5.38
N THR A 990 -0.72 34.89 6.38
CA THR A 990 -0.32 34.36 7.69
C THR A 990 -0.81 32.93 7.89
N ALA A 991 0.11 32.00 8.16
CA ALA A 991 -0.22 30.61 8.50
C ALA A 991 -0.43 30.48 10.02
N PHE A 992 -1.56 29.90 10.43
CA PHE A 992 -1.83 29.54 11.82
C PHE A 992 -1.86 28.01 11.96
N ASP A 993 -1.18 27.49 12.99
CA ASP A 993 -1.34 26.09 13.39
C ASP A 993 -2.52 25.97 14.36
N LEU A 994 -3.55 25.25 13.93
CA LEU A 994 -4.73 24.93 14.73
C LEU A 994 -4.78 23.43 15.08
N SER A 995 -3.74 22.65 14.82
CA SER A 995 -3.75 21.18 14.94
C SER A 995 -4.13 20.68 16.34
N ARG A 996 -3.77 21.44 17.39
CA ARG A 996 -4.08 21.14 18.80
C ARG A 996 -5.25 21.93 19.40
N THR A 997 -5.98 22.72 18.61
CA THR A 997 -7.01 23.62 19.14
C THR A 997 -8.41 22.99 19.06
N LEU A 998 -9.10 22.90 20.20
CA LEU A 998 -10.52 22.53 20.27
C LEU A 998 -11.41 23.73 19.93
N GLY A 999 -12.40 23.52 19.07
CA GLY A 999 -13.36 24.54 18.67
C GLY A 999 -14.25 24.10 17.53
N PHE A 1000 -15.15 25.00 17.10
CA PHE A 1000 -15.99 24.79 15.94
C PHE A 1000 -15.46 25.55 14.74
N PHE A 1001 -14.65 24.88 13.92
CA PHE A 1001 -14.01 25.48 12.75
C PHE A 1001 -14.74 25.13 11.47
N ALA A 1002 -15.22 23.88 11.38
CA ALA A 1002 -15.90 23.37 10.19
C ALA A 1002 -17.09 24.25 9.78
N HIS A 1003 -17.12 24.65 8.51
CA HIS A 1003 -18.17 25.47 7.94
C HIS A 1003 -18.34 25.21 6.45
N TYR A 1004 -19.53 25.52 5.96
CA TYR A 1004 -19.86 25.42 4.54
C TYR A 1004 -19.27 26.57 3.75
N VAL A 1005 -18.69 26.27 2.59
CA VAL A 1005 -18.23 27.26 1.60
C VAL A 1005 -19.03 27.12 0.31
N PRO A 1006 -19.48 28.22 -0.31
CA PRO A 1006 -20.20 28.16 -1.57
C PRO A 1006 -19.24 27.85 -2.72
N VAL A 1007 -19.56 26.82 -3.50
CA VAL A 1007 -18.91 26.49 -4.77
C VAL A 1007 -19.98 26.49 -5.86
N VAL A 1008 -19.74 27.25 -6.93
CA VAL A 1008 -20.70 27.39 -8.03
C VAL A 1008 -20.12 26.77 -9.30
N LEU A 1009 -20.68 25.64 -9.69
CA LEU A 1009 -20.26 24.87 -10.85
C LEU A 1009 -21.00 25.36 -12.10
N VAL A 1010 -20.24 25.72 -13.13
CA VAL A 1010 -20.76 26.22 -14.40
C VAL A 1010 -20.22 25.35 -15.53
N ALA A 1011 -21.11 24.67 -16.24
CA ALA A 1011 -20.75 23.90 -17.43
C ALA A 1011 -21.83 24.07 -18.51
N PRO A 1012 -21.47 24.11 -19.81
CA PRO A 1012 -22.47 24.19 -20.88
C PRO A 1012 -23.42 22.99 -20.83
N ARG A 1013 -24.70 23.21 -21.13
CA ARG A 1013 -25.68 22.10 -21.21
C ARG A 1013 -25.30 21.15 -22.33
N ALA A 1014 -25.50 19.85 -22.09
CA ALA A 1014 -25.22 18.78 -23.05
C ALA A 1014 -23.76 18.72 -23.53
N ALA A 1015 -22.82 19.30 -22.78
CA ALA A 1015 -21.39 19.27 -23.10
C ALA A 1015 -20.74 17.87 -22.98
N GLY A 1016 -21.51 16.87 -22.52
CA GLY A 1016 -21.03 15.55 -22.15
C GLY A 1016 -20.29 15.56 -20.81
N PHE A 1017 -20.22 14.41 -20.14
CA PHE A 1017 -19.66 14.33 -18.79
C PHE A 1017 -18.19 14.75 -18.72
N ARG A 1018 -17.39 14.59 -19.78
CA ARG A 1018 -15.97 15.01 -19.84
C ARG A 1018 -15.78 16.52 -19.78
N THR A 1019 -16.57 17.24 -20.56
CA THR A 1019 -16.50 18.71 -20.56
C THR A 1019 -16.99 19.23 -19.21
N THR A 1020 -18.04 18.62 -18.65
CA THR A 1020 -18.49 18.91 -17.29
C THR A 1020 -17.41 18.59 -16.25
N LEU A 1021 -16.67 17.49 -16.43
CA LEU A 1021 -15.56 17.10 -15.55
C LEU A 1021 -14.46 18.15 -15.55
N ARG A 1022 -13.99 18.56 -16.73
CA ARG A 1022 -12.96 19.61 -16.83
C ARG A 1022 -13.39 20.90 -16.11
N HIS A 1023 -14.63 21.34 -16.32
CA HIS A 1023 -15.17 22.51 -15.61
C HIS A 1023 -15.31 22.28 -14.11
N THR A 1024 -15.67 21.06 -13.68
CA THR A 1024 -15.69 20.69 -12.26
C THR A 1024 -14.30 20.74 -11.65
N GLN A 1025 -13.28 20.23 -12.36
CA GLN A 1025 -11.88 20.25 -11.91
C GLN A 1025 -11.32 21.67 -11.81
N GLU A 1026 -11.56 22.50 -12.83
CA GLU A 1026 -11.20 23.93 -12.81
C GLU A 1026 -11.87 24.64 -11.62
N THR A 1027 -13.16 24.38 -11.41
CA THR A 1027 -13.93 25.02 -10.33
C THR A 1027 -13.52 24.52 -8.96
N LEU A 1028 -13.26 23.23 -8.76
CA LEU A 1028 -12.85 22.67 -7.46
C LEU A 1028 -11.39 22.99 -7.12
N GLY A 1029 -10.53 23.17 -8.13
CA GLY A 1029 -9.12 23.50 -7.95
C GLY A 1029 -8.89 24.86 -7.28
N THR A 1030 -9.73 25.86 -7.54
CA THR A 1030 -9.63 27.21 -6.95
C THR A 1030 -10.87 27.65 -6.16
N GLY A 1031 -12.05 27.11 -6.48
CA GLY A 1031 -13.33 27.58 -5.97
C GLY A 1031 -13.58 27.29 -4.49
N ILE A 1032 -12.86 26.35 -3.88
CA ILE A 1032 -12.90 26.17 -2.42
C ILE A 1032 -12.25 27.38 -1.73
N GLU A 1033 -11.11 27.85 -2.21
CA GLU A 1033 -10.41 29.02 -1.65
C GLU A 1033 -11.24 30.31 -1.84
N ASP A 1034 -11.78 30.51 -3.04
CA ASP A 1034 -12.68 31.63 -3.32
C ASP A 1034 -13.95 31.56 -2.46
N GLY A 1035 -14.51 30.36 -2.29
CA GLY A 1035 -15.64 30.10 -1.40
C GLY A 1035 -15.34 30.45 0.06
N VAL A 1036 -14.12 30.20 0.56
CA VAL A 1036 -13.71 30.61 1.90
C VAL A 1036 -13.71 32.14 2.02
N LYS A 1037 -13.11 32.86 1.06
CA LYS A 1037 -13.09 34.33 1.05
C LYS A 1037 -14.51 34.89 1.04
N LEU A 1038 -15.40 34.33 0.21
CA LEU A 1038 -16.81 34.71 0.14
C LEU A 1038 -17.54 34.47 1.46
N THR A 1039 -17.29 33.35 2.14
CA THR A 1039 -17.85 33.05 3.47
C THR A 1039 -17.37 34.04 4.53
N LEU A 1040 -16.08 34.42 4.51
CA LEU A 1040 -15.54 35.43 5.43
C LEU A 1040 -16.19 36.79 5.21
N VAL A 1041 -16.31 37.22 3.95
CA VAL A 1041 -17.01 38.46 3.61
C VAL A 1041 -18.47 38.39 4.03
N ARG A 1042 -19.16 37.27 3.77
CA ARG A 1042 -20.57 37.09 4.12
C ARG A 1042 -20.83 37.20 5.62
N TYR A 1043 -20.01 36.54 6.45
CA TYR A 1043 -20.30 36.40 7.88
C TYR A 1043 -19.54 37.37 8.78
N LEU A 1044 -18.34 37.81 8.38
CA LEU A 1044 -17.42 38.54 9.25
C LEU A 1044 -17.09 39.96 8.78
N ARG A 1045 -17.41 40.35 7.54
CA ARG A 1045 -17.18 41.72 7.05
C ARG A 1045 -18.29 42.67 7.49
N ASP A 1046 -17.89 43.86 7.90
CA ASP A 1046 -18.84 44.93 8.26
C ASP A 1046 -19.21 45.71 6.99
N PHE A 1047 -20.51 45.80 6.70
CA PHE A 1047 -21.03 46.57 5.57
C PHE A 1047 -21.78 47.80 6.07
N THR A 1048 -21.56 48.96 5.44
CA THR A 1048 -22.28 50.19 5.77
C THR A 1048 -23.72 50.18 5.26
N GLU A 1049 -23.99 49.48 4.14
CA GLU A 1049 -25.33 49.31 3.57
C GLU A 1049 -25.59 47.87 3.14
N SER A 1050 -26.85 47.42 3.26
CA SER A 1050 -27.24 46.03 2.89
C SER A 1050 -27.10 45.72 1.40
N SER A 1051 -27.17 46.72 0.53
CA SER A 1051 -26.98 46.62 -0.92
C SER A 1051 -25.58 46.14 -1.29
N GLN A 1052 -24.55 46.54 -0.53
CA GLN A 1052 -23.15 46.19 -0.75
C GLN A 1052 -22.83 44.74 -0.36
N ARG A 1053 -23.61 44.15 0.54
CA ARG A 1053 -23.44 42.76 0.98
C ARG A 1053 -23.97 41.75 -0.04
N ARG A 1054 -25.08 42.08 -0.72
CA ARG A 1054 -25.84 41.19 -1.61
C ARG A 1054 -25.02 40.43 -2.66
N PRO A 1055 -24.02 41.02 -3.34
CA PRO A 1055 -23.24 40.30 -4.36
C PRO A 1055 -22.49 39.07 -3.81
N TYR A 1056 -22.18 39.05 -2.51
CA TYR A 1056 -21.41 38.00 -1.86
C TYR A 1056 -22.30 36.99 -1.10
N GLU A 1057 -23.61 37.21 -1.08
CA GLU A 1057 -24.59 36.31 -0.44
C GLU A 1057 -24.98 35.18 -1.38
N ILE A 1058 -24.06 34.23 -1.59
CA ILE A 1058 -24.33 33.02 -2.37
C ILE A 1058 -24.90 31.97 -1.43
N ASP A 1059 -26.14 31.55 -1.68
CA ASP A 1059 -26.86 30.61 -0.83
C ASP A 1059 -27.26 29.33 -1.59
N PRO A 1060 -26.34 28.36 -1.69
CA PRO A 1060 -26.64 27.07 -2.30
C PRO A 1060 -27.82 26.38 -1.60
N LEU A 1061 -28.70 25.78 -2.40
CA LEU A 1061 -29.81 24.97 -1.88
C LEU A 1061 -29.32 23.64 -1.29
N PHE A 1062 -28.23 23.10 -1.83
CA PHE A 1062 -27.66 21.81 -1.46
C PHE A 1062 -26.41 22.00 -0.61
N GLY A 1063 -26.39 21.40 0.58
CA GLY A 1063 -25.13 21.04 1.23
C GLY A 1063 -24.55 19.79 0.57
N PHE A 1064 -23.23 19.71 0.51
CA PHE A 1064 -22.51 18.54 0.00
C PHE A 1064 -21.48 18.06 1.02
N SER A 1065 -21.56 16.78 1.37
CA SER A 1065 -20.64 16.12 2.28
C SER A 1065 -20.16 14.79 1.70
N TYR A 1066 -18.85 14.55 1.78
CA TYR A 1066 -18.21 13.29 1.40
C TYR A 1066 -17.37 12.79 2.57
N LEU A 1067 -17.73 11.63 3.10
CA LEU A 1067 -16.97 10.93 4.13
C LEU A 1067 -16.15 9.83 3.46
N ALA A 1068 -14.86 10.08 3.25
CA ALA A 1068 -13.94 9.04 2.78
C ALA A 1068 -13.88 7.87 3.78
N PRO A 1069 -13.55 6.64 3.32
CA PRO A 1069 -13.43 5.50 4.22
C PRO A 1069 -12.36 5.78 5.27
N THR A 1070 -12.76 5.79 6.53
CA THR A 1070 -11.80 5.75 7.64
C THR A 1070 -11.30 4.33 7.76
N GLU A 1071 -10.01 4.11 7.52
CA GLU A 1071 -9.32 2.97 8.13
C GLU A 1071 -9.55 3.10 9.63
N ALA A 1072 -10.24 2.12 10.23
CA ALA A 1072 -10.32 2.03 11.67
C ALA A 1072 -8.89 1.97 12.18
N SER A 1073 -8.46 3.03 12.87
CA SER A 1073 -7.14 3.12 13.47
C SER A 1073 -6.99 2.00 14.50
N VAL A 1074 -6.40 0.89 14.08
CA VAL A 1074 -5.83 -0.08 15.01
C VAL A 1074 -4.47 0.48 15.40
N PRO A 1075 -4.20 0.76 16.69
CA PRO A 1075 -2.90 1.23 17.12
C PRO A 1075 -1.81 0.24 16.70
N SER A 1076 -0.64 0.78 16.32
CA SER A 1076 0.54 0.08 15.82
C SER A 1076 1.15 -0.95 16.78
N ASP A 1077 0.69 -1.01 18.03
CA ASP A 1077 1.41 -1.68 19.12
C ASP A 1077 0.79 -3.02 19.55
N GLY A 1078 -0.28 -3.48 18.89
CA GLY A 1078 -0.99 -4.70 19.31
C GLY A 1078 -1.69 -4.61 20.68
N ASN A 1079 -1.52 -3.50 21.41
CA ASN A 1079 -2.27 -3.18 22.62
C ASN A 1079 -3.60 -2.51 22.26
N GLN A 1080 -4.67 -2.95 22.92
CA GLN A 1080 -5.96 -2.26 22.83
C GLN A 1080 -5.80 -0.81 23.31
N PRO A 1081 -6.34 0.19 22.58
CA PRO A 1081 -6.25 1.59 23.01
C PRO A 1081 -6.89 1.77 24.38
N LEU A 1082 -6.30 2.60 25.24
CA LEU A 1082 -6.81 2.85 26.59
C LEU A 1082 -8.28 3.30 26.57
N LEU A 1083 -8.68 4.07 25.56
CA LEU A 1083 -10.06 4.47 25.31
C LEU A 1083 -10.45 3.98 23.91
N GLN A 1084 -11.27 2.94 23.83
CA GLN A 1084 -11.78 2.38 22.58
C GLN A 1084 -13.16 2.97 22.26
N GLU A 1085 -13.30 3.70 21.15
CA GLU A 1085 -14.59 4.32 20.78
C GLU A 1085 -15.63 3.27 20.37
N LEU A 1086 -16.86 3.40 20.88
CA LEU A 1086 -18.00 2.55 20.54
C LEU A 1086 -18.84 3.20 19.43
N THR A 1087 -18.30 3.21 18.21
CA THR A 1087 -18.86 3.93 17.04
C THR A 1087 -20.30 3.56 16.68
N GLY A 1088 -20.72 2.30 16.87
CA GLY A 1088 -22.11 1.87 16.62
C GLY A 1088 -23.13 2.60 17.49
N ILE A 1089 -22.80 2.84 18.76
CA ILE A 1089 -23.65 3.52 19.74
C ILE A 1089 -23.70 5.03 19.48
N VAL A 1090 -22.56 5.59 19.09
CA VAL A 1090 -22.44 7.01 18.74
C VAL A 1090 -23.38 7.40 17.59
N THR A 1091 -23.52 6.53 16.60
CA THR A 1091 -24.41 6.75 15.44
C THR A 1091 -25.89 6.80 15.87
N GLU A 1092 -26.33 5.89 16.74
CA GLU A 1092 -27.71 5.89 17.26
C GLU A 1092 -28.00 7.13 18.12
N LEU A 1093 -27.04 7.55 18.94
CA LEU A 1093 -27.20 8.74 19.79
C LEU A 1093 -27.15 10.05 19.01
N ARG A 1094 -26.40 10.11 17.90
CA ARG A 1094 -26.43 11.26 16.99
C ARG A 1094 -27.78 11.42 16.29
N ALA A 1095 -28.60 10.36 16.17
CA ALA A 1095 -29.97 10.48 15.70
C ALA A 1095 -30.89 11.23 16.69
N LEU A 1096 -30.47 11.43 17.94
CA LEU A 1096 -31.16 12.28 18.92
C LEU A 1096 -30.93 13.77 18.68
N ARG A 1097 -30.11 14.16 17.69
CA ARG A 1097 -29.99 15.55 17.24
C ARG A 1097 -31.36 16.06 16.84
N THR A 1098 -31.81 17.14 17.49
CA THR A 1098 -33.09 17.78 17.20
C THR A 1098 -32.87 19.13 16.53
N VAL A 1099 -32.15 19.13 15.41
CA VAL A 1099 -31.77 20.37 14.72
C VAL A 1099 -32.11 20.23 13.24
N ASP A 1100 -32.75 21.27 12.71
CA ASP A 1100 -33.06 21.42 11.30
C ASP A 1100 -31.75 21.42 10.48
N LEU A 1101 -31.79 20.91 9.26
CA LEU A 1101 -30.59 20.90 8.41
C LEU A 1101 -30.13 22.35 8.16
N PRO A 1102 -28.82 22.59 8.04
CA PRO A 1102 -28.29 23.93 7.73
C PRO A 1102 -28.73 24.41 6.33
N ARG A 1103 -29.07 23.47 5.45
CA ARG A 1103 -29.57 23.70 4.09
C ARG A 1103 -30.89 22.95 3.87
N PRO A 1104 -31.74 23.37 2.93
CA PRO A 1104 -32.99 22.66 2.63
C PRO A 1104 -32.79 21.18 2.25
N PHE A 1105 -31.66 20.85 1.63
CA PHE A 1105 -31.27 19.48 1.31
C PHE A 1105 -29.78 19.28 1.56
N GLU A 1106 -29.41 18.13 2.13
CA GLU A 1106 -28.02 17.66 2.20
C GLU A 1106 -27.83 16.52 1.21
N LEU A 1107 -26.81 16.63 0.36
CA LEU A 1107 -26.34 15.58 -0.53
C LEU A 1107 -25.10 14.96 0.12
N ALA A 1108 -25.24 13.74 0.62
CA ALA A 1108 -24.17 13.06 1.32
C ALA A 1108 -23.71 11.83 0.55
N VAL A 1109 -22.41 11.55 0.62
CA VAL A 1109 -21.81 10.34 0.08
C VAL A 1109 -21.02 9.65 1.19
N THR A 1110 -21.39 8.40 1.48
CA THR A 1110 -20.81 7.60 2.57
C THR A 1110 -20.41 6.22 2.07
N HIS A 1111 -19.49 5.55 2.78
CA HIS A 1111 -19.11 4.16 2.51
C HIS A 1111 -19.60 3.24 3.61
N ALA A 1112 -20.15 2.08 3.22
CA ALA A 1112 -20.56 1.00 4.11
C ALA A 1112 -19.85 -0.29 3.67
N GLY A 1113 -18.65 -0.51 4.19
CA GLY A 1113 -17.77 -1.57 3.67
C GLY A 1113 -17.33 -1.26 2.23
N ASP A 1114 -17.57 -2.19 1.31
CA ASP A 1114 -17.28 -2.04 -0.12
C ASP A 1114 -18.43 -1.41 -0.92
N ARG A 1115 -19.46 -0.87 -0.25
CA ARG A 1115 -20.61 -0.22 -0.88
C ARG A 1115 -20.56 1.30 -0.72
N LEU A 1116 -20.80 2.04 -1.81
CA LEU A 1116 -20.95 3.49 -1.82
C LEU A 1116 -22.42 3.87 -1.74
N ASP A 1117 -22.81 4.63 -0.71
CA ASP A 1117 -24.17 5.11 -0.53
C ASP A 1117 -24.25 6.60 -0.92
N LEU A 1118 -25.14 6.92 -1.88
CA LEU A 1118 -25.52 8.29 -2.22
C LEU A 1118 -26.81 8.63 -1.49
N LEU A 1119 -26.86 9.74 -0.77
CA LEU A 1119 -28.00 10.13 0.05
C LEU A 1119 -28.51 11.54 -0.27
N VAL A 1120 -29.83 11.69 -0.24
CA VAL A 1120 -30.51 12.98 -0.14
C VAL A 1120 -31.23 13.03 1.20
N ILE A 1121 -30.87 14.02 2.02
CA ILE A 1121 -31.49 14.25 3.32
C ILE A 1121 -32.33 15.53 3.23
N GLY A 1122 -33.62 15.41 3.56
CA GLY A 1122 -34.56 16.54 3.56
C GLY A 1122 -34.70 17.21 4.92
N GLN A 1123 -35.29 18.40 4.92
CA GLN A 1123 -35.65 19.11 6.15
C GLN A 1123 -36.69 18.33 6.96
N ARG A 1124 -36.57 18.42 8.29
CA ARG A 1124 -37.54 17.84 9.21
C ARG A 1124 -38.95 18.37 8.93
N ASN A 1125 -39.95 17.50 9.00
CA ASN A 1125 -41.37 17.81 8.72
C ASN A 1125 -41.69 18.20 7.26
N LYS A 1126 -40.72 18.09 6.34
CA LYS A 1126 -40.93 18.24 4.89
C LYS A 1126 -40.52 16.95 4.20
N GLY A 1127 -41.40 16.36 3.39
CA GLY A 1127 -41.02 15.22 2.56
C GLY A 1127 -39.90 15.56 1.57
N ILE A 1128 -39.19 14.55 1.06
CA ILE A 1128 -38.27 14.72 -0.07
C ILE A 1128 -39.12 14.83 -1.36
N PRO A 1129 -39.06 15.94 -2.11
CA PRO A 1129 -39.80 16.09 -3.36
C PRO A 1129 -39.48 14.95 -4.35
N PRO A 1130 -40.44 14.48 -5.17
CA PRO A 1130 -40.20 13.50 -6.21
C PRO A 1130 -39.05 13.89 -7.15
N MET A 1131 -38.88 15.18 -7.45
CA MET A 1131 -37.79 15.66 -8.29
C MET A 1131 -36.40 15.48 -7.63
N MET A 1132 -36.31 15.49 -6.30
CA MET A 1132 -35.07 15.18 -5.57
C MET A 1132 -34.76 13.68 -5.55
N GLN A 1133 -35.78 12.82 -5.48
CA GLN A 1133 -35.59 11.37 -5.66
C GLN A 1133 -35.14 11.04 -7.09
N ARG A 1134 -35.68 11.77 -8.08
CA ARG A 1134 -35.23 11.69 -9.47
C ARG A 1134 -33.77 12.13 -9.62
N LEU A 1135 -33.36 13.23 -8.98
CA LEU A 1135 -31.96 13.65 -8.96
C LEU A 1135 -31.05 12.53 -8.44
N LEU A 1136 -31.40 11.90 -7.33
CA LEU A 1136 -30.61 10.81 -6.75
C LEU A 1136 -30.51 9.61 -7.70
N GLY A 1137 -31.62 9.22 -8.33
CA GLY A 1137 -31.63 8.15 -9.33
C GLY A 1137 -30.74 8.46 -10.53
N VAL A 1138 -30.88 9.65 -11.13
CA VAL A 1138 -30.06 10.08 -12.28
C VAL A 1138 -28.59 10.24 -11.87
N TRP A 1139 -28.30 10.75 -10.68
CA TRP A 1139 -26.94 10.87 -10.16
C TRP A 1139 -26.28 9.49 -10.03
N SER A 1140 -27.00 8.53 -9.45
CA SER A 1140 -26.52 7.16 -9.32
C SER A 1140 -26.28 6.48 -10.67
N GLU A 1141 -27.17 6.70 -11.63
CA GLU A 1141 -27.08 6.13 -12.98
C GLU A 1141 -25.98 6.81 -13.79
N THR A 1142 -25.85 8.13 -13.70
CA THR A 1142 -24.76 8.88 -14.34
C THR A 1142 -23.42 8.47 -13.77
N LEU A 1143 -23.33 8.27 -12.45
CA LEU A 1143 -22.11 7.76 -11.83
C LEU A 1143 -21.79 6.34 -12.30
N ARG A 1144 -22.79 5.44 -12.35
CA ARG A 1144 -22.61 4.10 -12.94
C ARG A 1144 -22.17 4.18 -14.39
N GLN A 1145 -22.74 5.07 -15.19
CA GLN A 1145 -22.36 5.27 -16.59
C GLN A 1145 -20.96 5.82 -16.71
N MET A 1146 -20.56 6.81 -15.90
CA MET A 1146 -19.19 7.36 -15.90
C MET A 1146 -18.17 6.30 -15.45
N VAL A 1147 -18.50 5.49 -14.43
CA VAL A 1147 -17.67 4.37 -13.98
C VAL A 1147 -17.63 3.25 -15.02
N ALA A 1148 -18.73 2.98 -15.72
CA ALA A 1148 -18.83 1.95 -16.74
C ALA A 1148 -18.33 2.41 -18.11
N THR A 1149 -18.14 3.71 -18.33
CA THR A 1149 -17.66 4.26 -19.61
C THR A 1149 -16.22 3.81 -19.80
N PRO A 1150 -15.96 2.89 -20.74
CA PRO A 1150 -14.61 2.52 -21.12
C PRO A 1150 -14.12 3.65 -22.03
N ASP A 1151 -13.08 4.37 -21.63
CA ASP A 1151 -12.70 5.58 -22.35
C ASP A 1151 -12.30 5.31 -23.83
N PRO A 1152 -12.89 6.01 -24.81
CA PRO A 1152 -12.29 6.28 -26.11
C PRO A 1152 -11.79 7.73 -26.18
N MET A 1153 -10.50 7.97 -25.89
CA MET A 1153 -9.64 9.02 -26.46
C MET A 1153 -8.20 8.87 -25.96
#